data_AF-A0A6A6KRM1-F1
#
_entry.id   AF-A0A6A6KRM1-F1
#
_cell.length_a   1.000
_cell.length_b   1.000
_cell.length_c   1.000
_cell.angle_alpha   90.00
_cell.angle_beta   90.00
_cell.angle_gamma   90.00
#
_symmetry.space_group_name_H-M   'P 1'
#
loop_
_entity.id
_entity.type
_entity.pdbx_description
1 polymer ?
#
loop_
_entity_poly.entity_id
_entity_poly.type
_entity_poly.pdbx_seq_one_letter_code
_entity_poly.pdbx_strand_id
1 'polypeptide(L)'
;MTHNPSYLTIVFIITAITSLLYTATVVDGLGSASTIAVTYSTATVCGIIAGEPIQRIQCYQNGHVISIQPSVSFESISGGQTFFCGLRSGGFSVFCWETVATTNSSFQPKRIYHSNNIQLTDLTVGDDQVCAREVNSGIAKCWRGKGRGRSPFPLPAVALKFSTLTSGSGFTCGILRNNSRVYCWGNNDVGAAIQRQFANLKMLNLVAGESHACGLNASGFLVCKGSNGSGQLDVPFSSAFAFSGSCVQSSCGTCGVYPDSEVLCDGSGNISSIINPNLKVNAAAMTNNGSTTPSLRSYSVRHQSSRRLGRQRSGSSSKRTDKTQKFFLSELVAATNNFSSENKIGAGSFGIVYKGKLANGFEVAIKRGETGTKTKKFQEKESAFDSELALLSRLHHKHLVELVGFCEEKDERLLVYEYMSNGSLHSHLHNNNNVEKSSSILNSWKMRIKIALDAATGINYLHNYAVPPIIHRDIKSSNILLDANWSARVSDFGLSLMGPESDQEFMSTKAVGTVGYIDPEYYVLNVLTAKSDVYGLGVVLLELLTGKRAVFKTEEGAGPMGLVEYVSPLILSGEMQKVLDKRVGPPEMHEAEAVELMAYTAMHCVSLEGKKRPDIVDIVANLERALGLYEEIPASFSTISFSIPSSD
;
A
#
# COMPACT_ATOMS: atom_id res chain seq x y z
N MET A 1 52.58 -29.56 47.18
CA MET A 1 51.93 -29.20 45.90
C MET A 1 52.28 -27.76 45.58
N THR A 2 53.32 -27.58 44.77
CA THR A 2 53.86 -26.29 44.37
C THR A 2 53.03 -25.76 43.20
N HIS A 3 52.18 -24.75 43.44
CA HIS A 3 51.46 -24.06 42.37
C HIS A 3 52.46 -23.20 41.59
N ASN A 4 52.62 -23.55 40.31
CA ASN A 4 53.59 -22.93 39.41
C ASN A 4 53.05 -21.55 38.97
N PRO A 5 53.74 -20.43 39.27
CA PRO A 5 53.26 -19.08 38.97
C PRO A 5 53.11 -18.80 37.47
N SER A 6 53.65 -19.67 36.61
CA SER A 6 53.53 -19.59 35.14
C SER A 6 52.10 -19.81 34.64
N TYR A 7 51.29 -20.59 35.35
CA TYR A 7 49.95 -20.96 34.86
C TYR A 7 48.95 -19.79 34.97
N LEU A 8 49.07 -18.99 36.03
CA LEU A 8 48.19 -17.84 36.25
C LEU A 8 48.47 -16.72 35.22
N THR A 9 49.74 -16.53 34.86
CA THR A 9 50.15 -15.54 33.85
C THR A 9 49.73 -15.95 32.44
N ILE A 10 49.80 -17.25 32.13
CA ILE A 10 49.35 -17.79 30.83
C ILE A 10 47.84 -17.68 30.70
N VAL A 11 47.08 -17.97 31.76
CA VAL A 11 45.62 -17.79 31.75
C VAL A 11 45.25 -16.32 31.58
N PHE A 12 45.93 -15.39 32.26
CA PHE A 12 45.66 -13.95 32.11
C PHE A 12 45.96 -13.43 30.69
N ILE A 13 47.06 -13.88 30.08
CA ILE A 13 47.44 -13.51 28.71
C ILE A 13 46.45 -14.11 27.69
N ILE A 14 46.03 -15.36 27.88
CA ILE A 14 45.03 -15.99 27.00
C ILE A 14 43.69 -15.29 27.16
N THR A 15 43.24 -14.96 28.38
CA THR A 15 41.98 -14.21 28.59
C THR A 15 42.04 -12.80 28.00
N ALA A 16 43.19 -12.12 28.11
CA ALA A 16 43.38 -10.79 27.54
C ALA A 16 43.43 -10.82 26.00
N ILE A 17 44.07 -11.83 25.41
CA ILE A 17 44.10 -12.04 23.95
C ILE A 17 42.72 -12.47 23.43
N THR A 18 41.99 -13.33 24.14
CA THR A 18 40.61 -13.67 23.78
C THR A 18 39.67 -12.49 23.96
N SER A 19 39.88 -11.60 24.95
CA SER A 19 39.08 -10.37 25.08
C SER A 19 39.44 -9.30 24.03
N LEU A 20 40.68 -9.27 23.53
CA LEU A 20 41.07 -8.42 22.40
C LEU A 20 40.60 -8.98 21.04
N LEU A 21 40.40 -10.30 20.93
CA LEU A 21 39.86 -10.95 19.73
C LEU A 21 38.32 -11.00 19.72
N TYR A 22 37.66 -10.75 20.86
CA TYR A 22 36.21 -10.63 21.01
C TYR A 22 35.72 -9.17 21.15
N THR A 23 36.47 -8.19 20.65
CA THR A 23 35.82 -6.92 20.33
C THR A 23 34.98 -7.16 19.09
N ALA A 24 33.68 -7.44 19.30
CA ALA A 24 32.70 -7.39 18.23
C ALA A 24 32.88 -6.05 17.50
N THR A 25 33.40 -6.09 16.29
CA THR A 25 33.42 -4.94 15.39
C THR A 25 31.96 -4.68 15.05
N VAL A 26 31.36 -3.75 15.78
CA VAL A 26 30.01 -3.27 15.48
C VAL A 26 30.10 -2.64 14.09
N VAL A 27 29.48 -3.27 13.10
CA VAL A 27 29.33 -2.68 11.78
C VAL A 27 28.20 -1.67 11.88
N ASP A 28 28.57 -0.42 12.13
CA ASP A 28 27.63 0.69 12.14
C ASP A 28 27.24 1.04 10.70
N GLY A 29 26.06 0.57 10.28
CA GLY A 29 25.39 1.10 9.08
C GLY A 29 24.93 2.53 9.35
N LEU A 30 25.63 3.51 8.79
CA LEU A 30 25.28 4.93 8.90
C LEU A 30 24.51 5.39 7.66
N GLY A 31 23.53 6.28 7.85
CA GLY A 31 23.10 7.17 6.77
C GLY A 31 22.31 6.56 5.61
N SER A 32 21.38 5.64 5.89
CA SER A 32 20.16 5.54 5.07
C SER A 32 18.94 5.58 5.98
N ALA A 33 17.92 6.34 5.56
CA ALA A 33 16.63 6.39 6.21
C ALA A 33 16.06 4.97 6.37
N SER A 34 15.67 4.63 7.59
CA SER A 34 14.97 3.38 7.89
C SER A 34 13.90 3.62 8.96
N THR A 35 13.23 2.58 9.43
CA THR A 35 12.32 2.67 10.59
C THR A 35 13.06 2.68 11.93
N ILE A 36 14.39 2.50 11.92
CA ILE A 36 15.28 2.48 13.09
C ILE A 36 16.46 3.45 12.83
N ALA A 37 16.87 4.16 13.87
CA ALA A 37 18.06 5.01 13.86
C ALA A 37 18.92 4.71 15.09
N VAL A 38 20.22 4.58 14.88
CA VAL A 38 21.19 4.39 15.96
C VAL A 38 22.14 5.57 15.98
N THR A 39 22.33 6.19 17.15
CA THR A 39 23.35 7.23 17.34
C THR A 39 24.48 6.67 18.18
N TYR A 40 25.66 6.54 17.58
CA TYR A 40 26.74 5.72 18.13
C TYR A 40 27.52 6.39 19.28
N SER A 41 27.54 7.72 19.41
CA SER A 41 28.27 8.36 20.52
C SER A 41 27.51 8.36 21.85
N THR A 42 26.20 8.14 21.82
CA THR A 42 25.34 8.17 23.02
C THR A 42 24.60 6.85 23.25
N ALA A 43 24.85 5.84 22.41
CA ALA A 43 24.17 4.55 22.41
C ALA A 43 22.63 4.67 22.44
N THR A 44 22.09 5.66 21.72
CA THR A 44 20.65 5.85 21.60
C THR A 44 20.14 5.06 20.41
N VAL A 45 19.10 4.25 20.65
CA VAL A 45 18.37 3.55 19.58
C VAL A 45 16.97 4.13 19.52
N CYS A 46 16.58 4.61 18.35
CA CYS A 46 15.26 5.15 18.09
C CYS A 46 14.54 4.30 17.06
N GLY A 47 13.25 4.09 17.24
CA GLY A 47 12.39 3.38 16.31
C GLY A 47 11.11 4.15 16.03
N ILE A 48 10.60 4.03 14.82
CA ILE A 48 9.22 4.39 14.49
C ILE A 48 8.34 3.24 14.98
N ILE A 49 7.41 3.51 15.88
CA ILE A 49 6.56 2.47 16.46
C ILE A 49 5.55 1.98 15.41
N ALA A 50 5.71 0.73 15.01
CA ALA A 50 4.75 0.04 14.14
C ALA A 50 3.51 -0.36 14.95
N GLY A 51 2.33 -0.27 14.33
CA GLY A 51 1.06 -0.64 14.95
C GLY A 51 0.35 0.49 15.72
N GLU A 52 0.93 1.68 15.77
CA GLU A 52 0.26 2.89 16.25
C GLU A 52 -0.20 3.75 15.07
N PRO A 53 -1.43 4.32 15.11
CA PRO A 53 -1.93 5.23 14.09
C PRO A 53 -1.03 6.44 13.85
N ILE A 54 -0.48 7.02 14.93
CA ILE A 54 0.64 7.95 14.85
C ILE A 54 1.93 7.15 14.86
N GLN A 55 2.60 7.10 13.71
CA GLN A 55 3.93 6.50 13.55
C GLN A 55 4.99 7.39 14.21
N ARG A 56 4.88 7.54 15.53
CA ARG A 56 5.75 8.38 16.35
C ARG A 56 7.09 7.70 16.59
N ILE A 57 8.08 8.51 16.92
CA ILE A 57 9.41 8.03 17.27
C ILE A 57 9.47 7.76 18.77
N GLN A 58 10.01 6.62 19.16
CA GLN A 58 10.37 6.31 20.53
C GLN A 58 11.85 5.93 20.58
N CYS A 59 12.57 6.48 21.54
CA CYS A 59 13.99 6.21 21.72
C CYS A 59 14.25 5.46 23.01
N TYR A 60 15.35 4.74 23.06
CA TYR A 60 15.88 4.08 24.23
C TYR A 60 17.34 4.51 24.42
N GLN A 61 17.67 4.93 25.64
CA GLN A 61 19.01 5.38 26.01
C GLN A 61 19.25 5.06 27.49
N ASN A 62 20.41 4.49 27.83
CA ASN A 62 20.85 4.27 29.21
C ASN A 62 19.82 3.57 30.14
N GLY A 63 19.09 2.57 29.65
CA GLY A 63 18.11 1.84 30.47
C GLY A 63 16.70 2.45 30.49
N HIS A 64 16.50 3.60 29.84
CA HIS A 64 15.25 4.35 29.90
C HIS A 64 14.65 4.59 28.52
N VAL A 65 13.31 4.56 28.46
CA VAL A 65 12.54 4.96 27.29
C VAL A 65 12.39 6.48 27.28
N ILE A 66 12.75 7.10 26.15
CA ILE A 66 12.68 8.53 25.91
C ILE A 66 11.59 8.78 24.86
N SER A 67 10.55 9.50 25.25
CA SER A 67 9.48 9.93 24.35
C SER A 67 9.94 11.13 23.54
N ILE A 68 9.72 11.07 22.22
CA ILE A 68 10.13 12.11 21.29
C ILE A 68 8.94 12.98 20.91
N GLN A 69 9.10 14.30 21.02
CA GLN A 69 8.16 15.28 20.51
C GLN A 69 8.68 15.89 19.22
N PRO A 70 7.82 16.31 18.26
CA PRO A 70 6.36 16.19 18.31
C PRO A 70 5.88 14.75 18.06
N SER A 71 4.79 14.35 18.71
CA SER A 71 4.10 13.07 18.45
C SER A 71 3.29 13.14 17.15
N VAL A 72 4.00 13.15 16.03
CA VAL A 72 3.46 13.10 14.67
C VAL A 72 4.02 11.89 13.93
N SER A 73 3.41 11.53 12.80
CA SER A 73 3.87 10.39 11.99
C SER A 73 5.15 10.72 11.21
N PHE A 74 6.11 9.80 11.26
CA PHE A 74 7.35 9.85 10.50
C PHE A 74 7.41 8.70 9.48
N GLU A 75 7.94 8.99 8.30
CA GLU A 75 8.14 7.99 7.23
C GLU A 75 9.48 7.27 7.38
N SER A 76 10.51 8.01 7.81
CA SER A 76 11.85 7.45 8.03
C SER A 76 12.64 8.25 9.04
N ILE A 77 13.57 7.57 9.70
CA ILE A 77 14.56 8.15 10.62
C ILE A 77 15.96 7.70 10.24
N SER A 78 16.96 8.52 10.57
CA SER A 78 18.37 8.20 10.35
C SER A 78 19.22 8.83 11.46
N GLY A 79 20.21 8.08 11.95
CA GLY A 79 21.06 8.44 13.08
C GLY A 79 22.44 8.93 12.62
N GLY A 80 22.97 9.92 13.34
CA GLY A 80 24.34 10.43 13.18
C GLY A 80 25.16 10.23 14.45
N GLN A 81 26.18 11.06 14.65
CA GLN A 81 27.11 10.91 15.78
C GLN A 81 26.44 11.15 17.12
N THR A 82 25.86 12.35 17.30
CA THR A 82 25.26 12.82 18.55
C THR A 82 23.79 13.20 18.40
N PHE A 83 23.19 12.98 17.23
CA PHE A 83 21.83 13.37 16.92
C PHE A 83 21.21 12.38 15.94
N PHE A 84 19.89 12.39 15.83
CA PHE A 84 19.18 11.72 14.74
C PHE A 84 18.16 12.67 14.13
N CYS A 85 17.69 12.34 12.93
CA CYS A 85 16.64 13.08 12.25
C CYS A 85 15.54 12.17 11.76
N GLY A 86 14.36 12.74 11.56
CA GLY A 86 13.18 12.09 11.04
C GLY A 86 12.51 12.93 9.96
N LEU A 87 12.14 12.26 8.87
CA LEU A 87 11.31 12.81 7.81
C LEU A 87 9.85 12.54 8.16
N ARG A 88 9.05 13.60 8.28
CA ARG A 88 7.61 13.46 8.57
C ARG A 88 6.92 12.74 7.41
N SER A 89 5.91 11.91 7.71
CA SER A 89 5.04 11.34 6.69
C SER A 89 4.53 12.43 5.72
N GLY A 90 4.64 12.15 4.43
CA GLY A 90 4.33 13.11 3.35
C GLY A 90 5.52 13.95 2.88
N GLY A 91 6.69 13.85 3.54
CA GLY A 91 7.96 14.40 3.01
C GLY A 91 8.12 15.92 3.15
N PHE A 92 7.19 16.63 3.80
CA PHE A 92 7.14 18.10 3.83
C PHE A 92 7.93 18.77 4.95
N SER A 93 8.44 18.00 5.92
CA SER A 93 9.21 18.54 7.04
C SER A 93 10.21 17.54 7.59
N VAL A 94 11.37 18.03 8.01
CA VAL A 94 12.42 17.24 8.66
C VAL A 94 12.69 17.81 10.05
N PHE A 95 12.69 16.94 11.04
CA PHE A 95 13.03 17.25 12.43
C PHE A 95 14.30 16.51 12.83
N CYS A 96 15.09 17.11 13.72
CA CYS A 96 16.30 16.52 14.29
C CYS A 96 16.34 16.73 15.79
N TRP A 97 16.99 15.81 16.50
CA TRP A 97 17.09 15.78 17.96
C TRP A 97 18.51 15.46 18.40
N GLU A 98 19.07 16.30 19.26
CA GLU A 98 20.35 16.05 19.92
C GLU A 98 20.18 15.05 21.07
N THR A 99 21.07 14.08 21.16
CA THR A 99 21.01 12.98 22.14
C THR A 99 21.95 13.17 23.34
N VAL A 100 22.70 14.29 23.38
CA VAL A 100 23.72 14.60 24.41
C VAL A 100 23.15 15.30 25.65
N ALA A 101 21.88 15.73 25.64
CA ALA A 101 21.30 16.51 26.75
C ALA A 101 20.94 15.64 27.97
N THR A 102 21.40 16.05 29.15
CA THR A 102 21.60 15.24 30.36
C THR A 102 20.58 15.40 31.50
N THR A 103 19.44 16.09 31.35
CA THR A 103 18.59 16.36 32.54
C THR A 103 17.07 16.40 32.39
N ASN A 104 16.47 16.02 31.26
CA ASN A 104 15.02 15.84 31.19
C ASN A 104 14.69 14.68 30.23
N SER A 105 13.66 13.91 30.54
CA SER A 105 13.20 12.69 29.85
C SER A 105 12.71 12.88 28.40
N SER A 106 13.21 13.88 27.68
CA SER A 106 12.84 14.18 26.29
C SER A 106 13.96 14.91 25.53
N PHE A 107 14.16 14.55 24.26
CA PHE A 107 15.01 15.30 23.35
C PHE A 107 14.25 16.49 22.73
N GLN A 108 14.92 17.62 22.57
CA GLN A 108 14.30 18.83 22.02
C GLN A 108 14.23 18.77 20.48
N PRO A 109 13.03 18.88 19.87
CA PRO A 109 12.90 18.88 18.43
C PRO A 109 13.43 20.16 17.80
N LYS A 110 14.19 20.00 16.72
CA LYS A 110 14.58 21.09 15.85
C LYS A 110 14.12 20.80 14.43
N ARG A 111 13.18 21.59 13.93
CA ARG A 111 12.77 21.53 12.51
C ARG A 111 13.85 22.17 11.65
N ILE A 112 14.47 21.40 10.78
CA ILE A 112 15.53 21.88 9.87
C ILE A 112 14.99 22.15 8.45
N TYR A 113 13.82 21.59 8.13
CA TYR A 113 13.16 21.78 6.85
C TYR A 113 11.65 21.83 7.00
N HIS A 114 11.03 22.72 6.23
CA HIS A 114 9.59 22.75 6.00
C HIS A 114 9.32 23.36 4.62
N SER A 115 8.42 22.75 3.87
CA SER A 115 7.85 23.33 2.67
C SER A 115 6.41 22.88 2.52
N ASN A 116 5.56 23.71 1.90
CA ASN A 116 4.19 23.34 1.57
C ASN A 116 4.08 22.65 0.19
N ASN A 117 5.13 22.75 -0.63
CA ASN A 117 5.05 22.39 -2.06
C ASN A 117 6.20 21.48 -2.52
N ILE A 118 7.27 21.38 -1.73
CA ILE A 118 8.44 20.56 -2.05
C ILE A 118 8.50 19.39 -1.08
N GLN A 119 8.29 18.19 -1.62
CA GLN A 119 8.43 16.94 -0.88
C GLN A 119 9.86 16.43 -0.96
N LEU A 120 10.36 15.96 0.18
CA LEU A 120 11.64 15.29 0.31
C LEU A 120 11.44 13.79 0.50
N THR A 121 12.46 13.02 0.12
CA THR A 121 12.63 11.58 0.32
C THR A 121 14.12 11.28 0.49
N ASP A 122 14.52 10.03 0.70
CA ASP A 122 15.90 9.60 0.93
C ASP A 122 16.62 10.43 2.01
N LEU A 123 15.99 10.60 3.18
CA LEU A 123 16.65 11.25 4.31
C LEU A 123 17.89 10.43 4.70
N THR A 124 19.04 11.09 4.74
CA THR A 124 20.30 10.47 5.13
C THR A 124 21.04 11.37 6.11
N VAL A 125 21.56 10.76 7.17
CA VAL A 125 22.31 11.45 8.22
C VAL A 125 23.71 10.83 8.29
N GLY A 126 24.74 11.66 8.11
CA GLY A 126 26.11 11.29 8.44
C GLY A 126 26.47 11.79 9.84
N ASP A 127 27.77 11.90 10.16
CA ASP A 127 28.21 12.32 11.50
C ASP A 127 27.67 13.68 11.93
N ASP A 128 27.76 14.67 11.02
CA ASP A 128 27.49 16.09 11.28
C ASP A 128 26.44 16.68 10.31
N GLN A 129 26.15 15.98 9.22
CA GLN A 129 25.39 16.46 8.08
C GLN A 129 24.11 15.68 7.88
N VAL A 130 23.11 16.37 7.36
CA VAL A 130 21.81 15.79 6.99
C VAL A 130 21.57 16.13 5.54
N CYS A 131 21.25 15.16 4.71
CA CYS A 131 20.81 15.40 3.35
C CYS A 131 19.49 14.70 3.07
N ALA A 132 18.74 15.22 2.12
CA ALA A 132 17.55 14.60 1.59
C ALA A 132 17.37 15.00 0.13
N ARG A 133 16.59 14.24 -0.61
CA ARG A 133 16.35 14.44 -2.03
C ARG A 133 14.94 14.93 -2.29
N GLU A 134 14.78 15.91 -3.16
CA GLU A 134 13.45 16.28 -3.67
C GLU A 134 12.86 15.14 -4.52
N VAL A 135 11.59 14.81 -4.28
CA VAL A 135 10.88 13.72 -5.00
C VAL A 135 10.88 13.98 -6.50
N ASN A 136 10.37 15.14 -6.92
CA ASN A 136 10.15 15.47 -8.34
C ASN A 136 11.45 15.78 -9.09
N SER A 137 12.23 16.73 -8.58
CA SER A 137 13.41 17.24 -9.29
C SER A 137 14.63 16.31 -9.19
N GLY A 138 14.71 15.49 -8.14
CA GLY A 138 15.89 14.70 -7.81
C GLY A 138 17.06 15.52 -7.25
N ILE A 139 16.84 16.80 -6.93
CA ILE A 139 17.88 17.68 -6.38
C ILE A 139 18.15 17.30 -4.92
N ALA A 140 19.42 17.20 -4.55
CA ALA A 140 19.84 16.98 -3.18
C ALA A 140 19.84 18.32 -2.40
N LYS A 141 19.24 18.33 -1.22
CA LYS A 141 19.36 19.40 -0.23
C LYS A 141 20.13 18.86 0.96
N CYS A 142 21.10 19.63 1.46
CA CYS A 142 21.85 19.28 2.65
C CYS A 142 21.84 20.42 3.67
N TRP A 143 21.83 20.05 4.94
CA TRP A 143 21.89 20.91 6.10
C TRP A 143 23.04 20.44 7.00
N ARG A 144 23.59 21.32 7.84
CA ARG A 144 24.61 20.95 8.83
C ARG A 144 24.18 21.29 10.26
N GLY A 145 24.54 20.39 11.19
CA GLY A 145 24.60 20.63 12.63
C GLY A 145 25.58 21.77 12.96
N LYS A 146 25.08 22.79 13.65
CA LYS A 146 25.85 23.97 14.06
C LYS A 146 26.82 23.61 15.19
N GLY A 147 28.03 23.15 14.84
CA GLY A 147 29.20 23.24 15.73
C GLY A 147 29.92 24.59 15.51
N ARG A 148 30.29 25.27 16.60
CA ARG A 148 30.93 26.60 16.61
C ARG A 148 32.08 26.70 15.58
N GLY A 149 31.91 27.50 14.52
CA GLY A 149 33.00 27.94 13.63
C GLY A 149 33.31 27.11 12.38
N ARG A 150 32.49 26.10 11.99
CA ARG A 150 32.72 25.32 10.75
C ARG A 150 31.91 25.82 9.54
N SER A 151 32.47 25.65 8.34
CA SER A 151 31.82 25.96 7.05
C SER A 151 30.58 25.08 6.77
N PRO A 152 29.59 25.59 6.00
CA PRO A 152 28.44 24.80 5.55
C PRO A 152 28.89 23.52 4.82
N PHE A 153 28.14 22.43 4.98
CA PHE A 153 28.39 21.22 4.21
C PHE A 153 28.21 21.53 2.70
N PRO A 154 29.13 21.10 1.83
CA PRO A 154 29.09 21.46 0.41
C PRO A 154 27.83 20.88 -0.24
N LEU A 155 27.27 21.64 -1.17
CA LEU A 155 26.22 21.17 -2.05
C LEU A 155 26.83 20.68 -3.37
N PRO A 156 26.28 19.64 -4.00
CA PRO A 156 26.70 19.24 -5.33
C PRO A 156 26.38 20.35 -6.34
N ALA A 157 27.04 20.34 -7.50
CA ALA A 157 26.77 21.32 -8.56
C ALA A 157 25.26 21.36 -8.91
N VAL A 158 24.73 22.56 -9.12
CA VAL A 158 23.29 22.87 -9.20
C VAL A 158 22.51 22.05 -10.25
N ALA A 159 23.20 21.44 -11.23
CA ALA A 159 22.58 20.65 -12.29
C ALA A 159 22.46 19.14 -12.01
N LEU A 160 23.02 18.62 -10.91
CA LEU A 160 23.02 17.18 -10.64
C LEU A 160 21.69 16.71 -10.04
N LYS A 161 21.14 15.64 -10.62
CA LYS A 161 19.89 15.00 -10.19
C LYS A 161 20.17 13.56 -9.80
N PHE A 162 19.63 13.14 -8.66
CA PHE A 162 19.91 11.85 -8.04
C PHE A 162 18.67 10.95 -8.00
N SER A 163 18.85 9.63 -8.01
CA SER A 163 17.77 8.65 -7.77
C SER A 163 17.69 8.23 -6.30
N THR A 164 18.84 8.20 -5.61
CA THR A 164 18.98 7.86 -4.18
C THR A 164 20.18 8.59 -3.59
N LEU A 165 20.19 8.76 -2.26
CA LEU A 165 21.24 9.40 -1.47
C LEU A 165 21.61 8.53 -0.26
N THR A 166 22.87 8.60 0.16
CA THR A 166 23.37 8.00 1.41
C THR A 166 24.57 8.79 1.94
N SER A 167 24.81 8.77 3.25
CA SER A 167 25.84 9.59 3.91
C SER A 167 26.70 8.78 4.86
N GLY A 168 28.01 9.03 4.83
CA GLY A 168 28.97 8.50 5.80
C GLY A 168 29.62 9.61 6.62
N SER A 169 30.80 9.35 7.18
CA SER A 169 31.57 10.33 7.95
C SER A 169 32.07 11.46 7.04
N GLY A 170 31.42 12.62 7.11
CA GLY A 170 31.84 13.81 6.37
C GLY A 170 31.62 13.80 4.85
N PHE A 171 30.96 12.77 4.30
CA PHE A 171 30.59 12.70 2.87
C PHE A 171 29.13 12.26 2.66
N THR A 172 28.60 12.59 1.48
CA THR A 172 27.33 12.09 0.96
C THR A 172 27.57 11.60 -0.46
N CYS A 173 27.01 10.44 -0.79
CA CYS A 173 27.01 9.87 -2.12
C CYS A 173 25.57 9.75 -2.63
N GLY A 174 25.41 9.82 -3.94
CA GLY A 174 24.15 9.53 -4.61
C GLY A 174 24.37 8.90 -5.97
N ILE A 175 23.33 8.27 -6.48
CA ILE A 175 23.31 7.70 -7.84
C ILE A 175 22.70 8.73 -8.77
N LEU A 176 23.42 9.13 -9.82
CA LEU A 176 22.93 10.11 -10.80
C LEU A 176 21.81 9.52 -11.67
N ARG A 177 20.70 10.25 -11.85
CA ARG A 177 19.55 9.81 -12.69
C ARG A 177 19.90 9.62 -14.16
N ASN A 178 20.91 10.32 -14.67
CA ASN A 178 21.23 10.34 -16.11
C ASN A 178 22.04 9.13 -16.57
N ASN A 179 22.92 8.59 -15.73
CA ASN A 179 23.87 7.54 -16.12
C ASN A 179 24.05 6.45 -15.06
N SER A 180 23.29 6.51 -13.96
CA SER A 180 23.34 5.58 -12.83
C SER A 180 24.71 5.46 -12.16
N ARG A 181 25.58 6.46 -12.29
CA ARG A 181 26.90 6.45 -11.65
C ARG A 181 26.85 7.04 -10.25
N VAL A 182 27.73 6.54 -9.39
CA VAL A 182 27.96 7.10 -8.06
C VAL A 182 28.66 8.44 -8.18
N TYR A 183 28.11 9.44 -7.50
CA TYR A 183 28.71 10.74 -7.32
C TYR A 183 28.70 11.09 -5.83
N CYS A 184 29.86 11.43 -5.28
CA CYS A 184 30.07 11.73 -3.87
C CYS A 184 30.64 13.13 -3.70
N TRP A 185 30.21 13.80 -2.63
CA TRP A 185 30.70 15.11 -2.23
C TRP A 185 30.78 15.19 -0.71
N GLY A 186 31.61 16.07 -0.18
CA GLY A 186 31.81 16.15 1.26
C GLY A 186 32.94 17.08 1.65
N ASN A 187 33.20 17.13 2.96
CA ASN A 187 34.25 17.96 3.54
C ASN A 187 35.62 17.25 3.63
N ASN A 188 35.66 15.97 3.30
CA ASN A 188 36.88 15.15 3.36
C ASN A 188 37.12 14.43 2.02
N ASP A 189 38.33 13.88 1.87
CA ASP A 189 38.73 13.16 0.67
C ASP A 189 38.13 11.75 0.56
N VAL A 190 37.44 11.28 1.61
CA VAL A 190 36.85 9.93 1.67
C VAL A 190 35.80 9.76 0.57
N GLY A 191 34.85 10.70 0.45
CA GLY A 191 33.84 10.66 -0.60
C GLY A 191 34.46 10.68 -2.00
N ALA A 192 35.50 11.50 -2.22
CA ALA A 192 36.21 11.56 -3.49
C ALA A 192 36.96 10.26 -3.80
N ALA A 193 37.53 9.60 -2.79
CA ALA A 193 38.18 8.29 -2.93
C ALA A 193 37.16 7.20 -3.29
N ILE A 194 36.03 7.14 -2.58
CA ILE A 194 34.95 6.19 -2.87
C ILE A 194 34.44 6.37 -4.31
N GLN A 195 34.15 7.60 -4.72
CA GLN A 195 33.71 7.89 -6.09
C GLN A 195 34.72 7.42 -7.13
N ARG A 196 36.03 7.68 -6.93
CA ARG A 196 37.10 7.23 -7.83
C ARG A 196 37.15 5.71 -7.93
N GLN A 197 36.96 5.00 -6.82
CA GLN A 197 36.98 3.54 -6.79
C GLN A 197 35.74 2.90 -7.45
N PHE A 198 34.57 3.55 -7.40
CA PHE A 198 33.40 3.13 -8.20
C PHE A 198 33.59 3.41 -9.69
N ALA A 199 34.45 4.38 -10.05
CA ALA A 199 34.81 4.72 -11.43
C ALA A 199 33.57 4.86 -12.34
N ASN A 200 33.45 3.99 -13.36
CA ASN A 200 32.36 4.00 -14.35
C ASN A 200 31.26 2.96 -14.04
N LEU A 201 31.26 2.34 -12.85
CA LEU A 201 30.26 1.36 -12.47
C LEU A 201 28.88 2.00 -12.36
N LYS A 202 27.88 1.33 -12.92
CA LYS A 202 26.46 1.70 -12.80
C LYS A 202 25.86 0.98 -11.60
N MET A 203 25.25 1.74 -10.70
CA MET A 203 24.65 1.24 -9.46
C MET A 203 23.13 1.36 -9.49
N LEU A 204 22.45 0.42 -8.83
CA LEU A 204 21.00 0.42 -8.61
C LEU A 204 20.64 1.02 -7.25
N ASN A 205 21.40 0.67 -6.21
CA ASN A 205 21.27 1.22 -4.87
C ASN A 205 22.66 1.44 -4.25
N LEU A 206 22.70 2.18 -3.14
CA LEU A 206 23.92 2.48 -2.42
C LEU A 206 23.59 2.76 -0.95
N VAL A 207 24.39 2.22 -0.04
CA VAL A 207 24.35 2.46 1.40
C VAL A 207 25.78 2.76 1.84
N ALA A 208 25.98 3.87 2.54
CA ALA A 208 27.26 4.24 3.13
C ALA A 208 27.45 3.59 4.50
N GLY A 209 28.69 3.34 4.87
CA GLY A 209 29.11 3.24 6.25
C GLY A 209 29.96 4.44 6.62
N GLU A 210 30.74 4.35 7.69
CA GLU A 210 31.61 5.45 8.14
C GLU A 210 32.56 5.95 7.04
N SER A 211 33.32 5.04 6.41
CA SER A 211 34.35 5.34 5.41
C SER A 211 34.30 4.45 4.17
N HIS A 212 33.13 3.90 3.87
CA HIS A 212 32.89 3.04 2.71
C HIS A 212 31.46 3.17 2.20
N ALA A 213 31.17 2.63 1.02
CA ALA A 213 29.82 2.49 0.51
C ALA A 213 29.66 1.18 -0.28
N CYS A 214 28.53 0.53 -0.08
CA CYS A 214 28.16 -0.76 -0.66
C CYS A 214 26.82 -0.67 -1.38
N GLY A 215 26.61 -1.48 -2.41
CA GLY A 215 25.32 -1.58 -3.07
C GLY A 215 25.36 -2.55 -4.24
N LEU A 216 24.23 -2.70 -4.92
CA LEU A 216 24.06 -3.55 -6.08
C LEU A 216 24.36 -2.75 -7.35
N ASN A 217 25.17 -3.32 -8.23
CA ASN A 217 25.37 -2.77 -9.57
C ASN A 217 24.17 -3.07 -10.49
N ALA A 218 24.15 -2.48 -11.69
CA ALA A 218 23.09 -2.72 -12.69
C ALA A 218 22.95 -4.19 -13.13
N SER A 219 23.94 -5.03 -12.83
CA SER A 219 23.93 -6.48 -13.09
C SER A 219 23.57 -7.30 -11.86
N GLY A 220 23.20 -6.67 -10.74
CA GLY A 220 22.79 -7.32 -9.49
C GLY A 220 23.93 -7.76 -8.57
N PHE A 221 25.20 -7.48 -8.89
CA PHE A 221 26.32 -7.86 -8.03
C PHE A 221 26.53 -6.84 -6.91
N LEU A 222 26.80 -7.34 -5.70
CA LEU A 222 27.23 -6.52 -4.57
C LEU A 222 28.63 -5.94 -4.83
N VAL A 223 28.74 -4.62 -4.70
CA VAL A 223 29.97 -3.87 -4.89
C VAL A 223 30.16 -2.95 -3.69
N CYS A 224 31.28 -3.12 -2.99
CA CYS A 224 31.69 -2.30 -1.86
C CYS A 224 33.00 -1.57 -2.20
N LYS A 225 33.08 -0.27 -1.94
CA LYS A 225 34.26 0.59 -2.15
C LYS A 225 34.51 1.49 -0.95
N GLY A 226 35.77 1.84 -0.69
CA GLY A 226 36.17 2.70 0.42
C GLY A 226 37.30 2.08 1.25
N SER A 227 37.27 2.32 2.57
CA SER A 227 38.19 1.71 3.53
C SER A 227 37.84 0.25 3.76
N ASN A 228 38.86 -0.62 3.88
CA ASN A 228 38.73 -2.03 4.27
C ASN A 228 39.50 -2.37 5.56
N GLY A 229 39.77 -1.38 6.42
CA GLY A 229 40.60 -1.58 7.62
C GLY A 229 40.07 -2.59 8.63
N SER A 230 38.78 -2.91 8.57
CA SER A 230 38.05 -3.80 9.47
C SER A 230 37.42 -5.00 8.73
N GLY A 231 37.82 -5.25 7.48
CA GLY A 231 37.21 -6.29 6.63
C GLY A 231 35.80 -5.95 6.12
N GLN A 232 35.36 -4.70 6.23
CA GLN A 232 34.01 -4.26 5.84
C GLN A 232 33.70 -4.36 4.34
N LEU A 233 34.71 -4.58 3.49
CA LEU A 233 34.55 -4.81 2.05
C LEU A 233 34.72 -6.29 1.68
N ASP A 234 34.96 -7.18 2.66
CA ASP A 234 35.19 -8.62 2.45
C ASP A 234 33.85 -9.35 2.23
N VAL A 235 33.16 -8.94 1.16
CA VAL A 235 31.83 -9.46 0.81
C VAL A 235 31.92 -10.68 -0.10
N PRO A 236 30.97 -11.64 -0.02
CA PRO A 236 30.97 -12.84 -0.86
C PRO A 236 30.94 -12.49 -2.36
N PHE A 237 31.85 -13.08 -3.14
CA PHE A 237 32.02 -12.77 -4.56
C PHE A 237 31.05 -13.51 -5.49
N SER A 238 30.24 -14.43 -4.97
CA SER A 238 29.39 -15.31 -5.79
C SER A 238 27.91 -14.91 -5.76
N SER A 239 27.40 -14.56 -6.94
CA SER A 239 25.99 -14.38 -7.32
C SER A 239 25.16 -13.27 -6.66
N ALA A 240 24.33 -12.62 -7.49
CA ALA A 240 23.24 -11.77 -7.06
C ALA A 240 22.21 -12.61 -6.29
N PHE A 241 22.32 -12.69 -4.97
CA PHE A 241 21.26 -13.28 -4.17
C PHE A 241 20.07 -12.32 -4.17
N ALA A 242 18.93 -12.78 -4.70
CA ALA A 242 17.67 -12.09 -4.56
C ALA A 242 17.22 -12.20 -3.09
N PHE A 243 17.53 -11.19 -2.29
CA PHE A 243 16.98 -11.07 -0.95
C PHE A 243 15.58 -10.46 -1.05
N SER A 244 14.56 -11.32 -1.13
CA SER A 244 13.17 -10.94 -0.88
C SER A 244 12.64 -11.79 0.29
N GLY A 245 12.28 -11.13 1.39
CA GLY A 245 11.69 -11.83 2.53
C GLY A 245 11.31 -10.89 3.67
N SER A 246 10.02 -10.80 3.96
CA SER A 246 9.47 -10.15 5.15
C SER A 246 9.68 -11.02 6.40
N CYS A 247 10.08 -10.41 7.52
CA CYS A 247 10.05 -11.06 8.83
C CYS A 247 8.59 -11.37 9.22
N VAL A 248 8.27 -12.63 9.53
CA VAL A 248 6.95 -13.05 10.03
C VAL A 248 7.00 -13.39 11.52
N GLN A 249 5.98 -12.93 12.26
CA GLN A 249 5.72 -13.33 13.65
C GLN A 249 5.29 -14.81 13.71
N SER A 250 6.22 -15.73 13.88
CA SER A 250 5.90 -17.07 14.39
C SER A 250 6.98 -17.59 15.32
N SER A 251 6.56 -18.36 16.33
CA SER A 251 7.39 -18.88 17.40
C SER A 251 8.41 -19.92 16.92
N CYS A 252 9.68 -19.72 17.30
CA CYS A 252 10.86 -20.55 16.99
C CYS A 252 10.76 -22.01 17.48
N GLY A 253 10.05 -22.88 16.78
CA GLY A 253 9.91 -24.30 17.16
C GLY A 253 10.31 -25.35 16.11
N THR A 254 10.37 -25.01 14.82
CA THR A 254 10.49 -26.02 13.75
C THR A 254 11.35 -25.57 12.56
N CYS A 255 12.52 -24.97 12.82
CA CYS A 255 13.49 -24.69 11.76
C CYS A 255 14.33 -25.94 11.49
N GLY A 256 14.28 -26.49 10.27
CA GLY A 256 15.15 -27.59 9.82
C GLY A 256 16.47 -27.06 9.24
N VAL A 257 17.54 -27.86 9.32
CA VAL A 257 18.87 -27.52 8.79
C VAL A 257 18.87 -27.63 7.26
N TYR A 258 19.35 -26.58 6.58
CA TYR A 258 19.54 -26.55 5.13
C TYR A 258 20.95 -27.03 4.77
N PRO A 259 21.14 -27.96 3.81
CA PRO A 259 22.47 -28.30 3.32
C PRO A 259 23.13 -27.05 2.71
N ASP A 260 24.42 -26.83 3.00
CA ASP A 260 25.25 -25.70 2.55
C ASP A 260 24.97 -24.32 3.19
N SER A 261 24.20 -24.28 4.28
CA SER A 261 23.92 -23.04 5.05
C SER A 261 25.05 -22.57 5.98
N GLU A 262 26.16 -23.31 6.07
CA GLU A 262 27.31 -22.98 6.94
C GLU A 262 27.98 -21.64 6.60
N VAL A 263 27.74 -21.07 5.40
CA VAL A 263 28.29 -19.78 4.96
C VAL A 263 27.31 -18.61 5.16
N LEU A 264 26.02 -18.89 5.42
CA LEU A 264 24.95 -17.89 5.53
C LEU A 264 24.58 -17.54 6.99
N CYS A 265 25.20 -18.22 7.97
CA CYS A 265 24.99 -17.98 9.40
C CYS A 265 26.33 -17.70 10.10
N ASP A 266 26.74 -16.45 10.14
CA ASP A 266 27.59 -15.96 11.23
C ASP A 266 26.75 -15.00 12.09
N GLY A 267 26.51 -15.38 13.35
CA GLY A 267 25.62 -14.67 14.27
C GLY A 267 24.15 -15.15 14.29
N SER A 268 23.63 -15.38 15.51
CA SER A 268 22.31 -15.93 15.94
C SER A 268 21.23 -16.16 14.86
N GLY A 269 21.43 -17.20 14.04
CA GLY A 269 20.62 -17.51 12.87
C GLY A 269 19.10 -17.65 13.09
N ASN A 270 18.35 -17.23 12.08
CA ASN A 270 17.07 -17.79 11.62
C ASN A 270 16.57 -17.01 10.38
N ILE A 271 16.48 -17.66 9.23
CA ILE A 271 15.76 -17.13 8.04
C ILE A 271 14.63 -18.12 7.70
N SER A 272 13.39 -17.63 7.61
CA SER A 272 12.22 -18.42 7.22
C SER A 272 12.19 -18.67 5.71
N SER A 273 11.66 -19.85 5.32
CA SER A 273 11.71 -20.47 3.99
C SER A 273 11.28 -19.60 2.80
N ILE A 274 11.93 -19.80 1.65
CA ILE A 274 11.46 -19.40 0.31
C ILE A 274 10.39 -20.39 -0.17
N ILE A 275 9.34 -19.87 -0.82
CA ILE A 275 8.40 -20.68 -1.61
C ILE A 275 9.10 -21.10 -2.93
N ASN A 276 9.41 -22.40 -3.01
CA ASN A 276 9.64 -23.23 -4.21
C ASN A 276 10.98 -23.07 -4.99
N PRO A 277 11.88 -24.10 -5.00
CA PRO A 277 13.21 -24.03 -5.60
C PRO A 277 13.31 -24.47 -7.09
N ASN A 278 12.23 -24.43 -7.88
CA ASN A 278 12.24 -24.98 -9.25
C ASN A 278 12.26 -23.95 -10.41
N LEU A 279 12.87 -22.78 -10.22
CA LEU A 279 13.22 -21.88 -11.32
C LEU A 279 14.70 -21.99 -11.65
N LYS A 280 15.05 -23.01 -12.45
CA LYS A 280 16.35 -23.05 -13.14
C LYS A 280 16.35 -21.99 -14.23
N VAL A 281 16.98 -20.84 -13.97
CA VAL A 281 17.40 -19.92 -15.03
C VAL A 281 18.62 -20.54 -15.71
N ASN A 282 18.42 -21.14 -16.88
CA ASN A 282 19.51 -21.60 -17.72
C ASN A 282 20.19 -20.39 -18.39
N ALA A 283 21.40 -20.07 -17.96
CA ALA A 283 22.32 -19.20 -18.68
C ALA A 283 23.43 -20.04 -19.32
N ALA A 284 23.33 -20.30 -20.61
CA ALA A 284 24.48 -20.56 -21.48
C ALA A 284 24.06 -20.42 -22.96
N ALA A 285 24.73 -19.51 -23.67
CA ALA A 285 24.68 -19.38 -25.12
C ALA A 285 25.94 -20.00 -25.75
N MET A 286 25.75 -20.55 -26.95
CA MET A 286 26.73 -20.84 -28.02
C MET A 286 27.72 -22.01 -27.83
N THR A 287 27.58 -23.06 -28.66
CA THR A 287 28.56 -23.48 -29.70
C THR A 287 28.02 -24.67 -30.53
N ASN A 288 28.56 -24.81 -31.75
CA ASN A 288 28.09 -25.61 -32.89
C ASN A 288 28.43 -27.12 -32.89
N ASN A 289 27.69 -27.83 -33.77
CA ASN A 289 27.99 -29.07 -34.52
C ASN A 289 27.75 -30.48 -33.88
N GLY A 290 26.93 -31.27 -34.59
CA GLY A 290 27.36 -32.59 -35.06
C GLY A 290 26.74 -33.86 -34.46
N SER A 291 25.63 -34.29 -35.07
CA SER A 291 25.27 -35.69 -35.42
C SER A 291 25.00 -36.80 -34.36
N THR A 292 23.93 -37.55 -34.69
CA THR A 292 23.59 -38.97 -34.43
C THR A 292 22.88 -39.40 -33.14
N THR A 293 21.64 -39.85 -33.36
CA THR A 293 20.76 -40.78 -32.63
C THR A 293 21.46 -42.12 -32.25
N PRO A 294 20.94 -42.99 -31.33
CA PRO A 294 19.51 -43.34 -31.20
C PRO A 294 18.90 -43.70 -29.81
N SER A 295 17.57 -43.58 -29.78
CA SER A 295 16.52 -44.38 -29.08
C SER A 295 16.92 -45.42 -28.03
N LEU A 296 16.20 -45.46 -26.90
CA LEU A 296 15.46 -46.66 -26.43
C LEU A 296 14.48 -46.37 -25.26
N ARG A 297 13.20 -46.67 -25.55
CA ARG A 297 12.11 -47.31 -24.77
C ARG A 297 11.93 -47.08 -23.25
N SER A 298 10.81 -46.41 -22.99
CA SER A 298 9.73 -46.67 -22.00
C SER A 298 9.80 -47.90 -21.06
N TYR A 299 9.55 -47.65 -19.77
CA TYR A 299 8.78 -48.55 -18.89
C TYR A 299 7.80 -47.75 -18.02
N SER A 300 6.53 -48.14 -18.08
CA SER A 300 5.45 -47.70 -17.19
C SER A 300 5.31 -48.69 -16.02
N VAL A 301 5.05 -48.21 -14.80
CA VAL A 301 4.50 -49.03 -13.72
C VAL A 301 3.36 -48.28 -13.02
N ARG A 302 2.30 -49.05 -12.79
CA ARG A 302 0.95 -48.68 -12.36
C ARG A 302 0.86 -48.26 -10.89
N HIS A 303 -0.07 -47.32 -10.66
CA HIS A 303 -0.71 -47.04 -9.38
C HIS A 303 -1.46 -48.27 -8.83
N GLN A 304 -1.32 -48.49 -7.52
CA GLN A 304 -2.34 -49.17 -6.70
C GLN A 304 -2.85 -48.24 -5.61
N SER A 305 -4.16 -48.35 -5.43
CA SER A 305 -5.04 -47.61 -4.54
C SER A 305 -4.94 -48.08 -3.09
N SER A 306 -5.22 -47.17 -2.16
CA SER A 306 -5.66 -47.56 -0.81
C SER A 306 -6.77 -46.65 -0.29
N ARG A 307 -7.70 -47.30 0.38
CA ARG A 307 -9.07 -46.88 0.70
C ARG A 307 -9.14 -46.04 1.98
N ARG A 308 -10.11 -45.11 1.94
CA ARG A 308 -10.94 -44.52 3.01
C ARG A 308 -10.67 -44.95 4.47
N LEU A 309 -10.58 -43.94 5.34
CA LEU A 309 -11.20 -43.94 6.66
C LEU A 309 -11.99 -42.63 6.84
N GLY A 310 -13.31 -42.77 6.99
CA GLY A 310 -14.21 -41.67 7.31
C GLY A 310 -14.22 -41.39 8.81
N ARG A 311 -14.40 -40.12 9.19
CA ARG A 311 -14.70 -39.72 10.56
C ARG A 311 -16.01 -38.95 10.58
N GLN A 312 -17.04 -39.57 11.16
CA GLN A 312 -18.30 -38.93 11.49
C GLN A 312 -18.08 -37.83 12.53
N ARG A 313 -18.75 -36.69 12.33
CA ARG A 313 -19.11 -35.75 13.40
C ARG A 313 -20.57 -35.36 13.22
N SER A 314 -21.40 -35.75 14.18
CA SER A 314 -22.76 -35.25 14.38
C SER A 314 -22.70 -34.03 15.29
N GLY A 315 -23.39 -32.95 14.92
CA GLY A 315 -23.51 -31.73 15.73
C GLY A 315 -24.01 -30.54 14.90
N SER A 316 -25.28 -30.19 15.11
CA SER A 316 -26.13 -29.24 14.37
C SER A 316 -25.58 -27.81 14.23
N SER A 317 -25.48 -27.33 12.99
CA SER A 317 -25.81 -25.95 12.59
C SER A 317 -26.06 -25.92 11.07
N SER A 318 -26.99 -25.07 10.65
CA SER A 318 -27.69 -25.05 9.36
C SER A 318 -26.82 -25.29 8.11
N LYS A 319 -27.23 -26.28 7.30
CA LYS A 319 -26.78 -26.46 5.91
C LYS A 319 -27.15 -25.23 5.06
N ARG A 320 -26.22 -24.29 4.88
CA ARG A 320 -26.14 -23.50 3.65
C ARG A 320 -25.11 -24.18 2.76
N THR A 321 -25.59 -24.84 1.71
CA THR A 321 -24.75 -25.51 0.71
C THR A 321 -24.37 -24.51 -0.39
N ASP A 322 -23.07 -24.39 -0.66
CA ASP A 322 -22.37 -23.57 -1.66
C ASP A 322 -22.79 -23.80 -3.13
N LYS A 323 -24.06 -23.58 -3.52
CA LYS A 323 -24.44 -23.46 -4.94
C LYS A 323 -25.50 -22.38 -5.11
N THR A 324 -25.28 -21.49 -6.08
CA THR A 324 -26.30 -20.56 -6.59
C THR A 324 -27.59 -21.31 -6.91
N GLN A 325 -28.71 -20.90 -6.29
CA GLN A 325 -29.98 -21.60 -6.39
C GLN A 325 -30.66 -21.31 -7.74
N LYS A 326 -31.14 -22.35 -8.43
CA LYS A 326 -32.04 -22.16 -9.59
C LYS A 326 -33.47 -21.98 -9.07
N PHE A 327 -34.10 -20.86 -9.42
CA PHE A 327 -35.49 -20.54 -9.09
C PHE A 327 -36.40 -20.79 -10.29
N PHE A 328 -37.65 -21.16 -10.01
CA PHE A 328 -38.69 -21.17 -11.04
C PHE A 328 -39.23 -19.75 -11.26
N LEU A 329 -39.65 -19.45 -12.49
CA LEU A 329 -40.21 -18.13 -12.82
C LEU A 329 -41.45 -17.83 -11.97
N SER A 330 -42.30 -18.83 -11.72
CA SER A 330 -43.50 -18.69 -10.88
C SER A 330 -43.19 -18.25 -9.45
N GLU A 331 -42.06 -18.69 -8.89
CA GLU A 331 -41.62 -18.28 -7.55
C GLU A 331 -41.24 -16.80 -7.53
N LEU A 332 -40.49 -16.34 -8.54
CA LEU A 332 -40.06 -14.94 -8.63
C LEU A 332 -41.22 -14.00 -8.98
N VAL A 333 -42.18 -14.47 -9.78
CA VAL A 333 -43.46 -13.78 -10.04
C VAL A 333 -44.23 -13.60 -8.73
N ALA A 334 -44.38 -14.66 -7.93
CA ALA A 334 -45.06 -14.58 -6.64
C ALA A 334 -44.33 -13.65 -5.67
N ALA A 335 -42.99 -13.76 -5.60
CA ALA A 335 -42.16 -12.95 -4.70
C ALA A 335 -42.22 -11.44 -4.99
N THR A 336 -42.50 -11.05 -6.24
CA THR A 336 -42.52 -9.64 -6.69
C THR A 336 -43.94 -9.10 -6.90
N ASN A 337 -44.98 -9.86 -6.54
CA ASN A 337 -46.37 -9.54 -6.87
C ASN A 337 -46.55 -9.27 -8.37
N ASN A 338 -46.15 -10.25 -9.20
CA ASN A 338 -46.17 -10.17 -10.65
C ASN A 338 -45.36 -9.01 -11.23
N PHE A 339 -44.14 -8.78 -10.69
CA PHE A 339 -43.27 -7.67 -11.08
C PHE A 339 -43.98 -6.31 -11.03
N SER A 340 -44.78 -6.10 -9.98
CA SER A 340 -45.53 -4.85 -9.76
C SER A 340 -44.59 -3.63 -9.81
N SER A 341 -45.07 -2.52 -10.36
CA SER A 341 -44.36 -1.24 -10.37
C SER A 341 -44.05 -0.74 -8.95
N GLU A 342 -44.85 -1.12 -7.95
CA GLU A 342 -44.62 -0.79 -6.54
C GLU A 342 -43.35 -1.45 -5.98
N ASN A 343 -42.98 -2.61 -6.53
CA ASN A 343 -41.79 -3.34 -6.13
C ASN A 343 -40.55 -2.97 -6.96
N LYS A 344 -40.67 -2.05 -7.93
CA LYS A 344 -39.55 -1.62 -8.76
C LYS A 344 -38.61 -0.73 -7.94
N ILE A 345 -37.35 -1.15 -7.80
CA ILE A 345 -36.32 -0.41 -7.04
C ILE A 345 -35.27 0.26 -7.94
N GLY A 346 -35.13 -0.17 -9.19
CA GLY A 346 -34.19 0.44 -10.13
C GLY A 346 -34.40 0.00 -11.57
N ALA A 347 -33.86 0.76 -12.52
CA ALA A 347 -33.78 0.39 -13.93
C ALA A 347 -32.45 0.89 -14.50
N GLY A 348 -31.74 0.02 -15.21
CA GLY A 348 -30.44 0.32 -15.83
C GLY A 348 -30.30 -0.31 -17.21
N SER A 349 -29.12 -0.20 -17.80
CA SER A 349 -28.81 -0.76 -19.14
C SER A 349 -29.02 -2.28 -19.22
N PHE A 350 -28.91 -2.97 -18.09
CA PHE A 350 -28.99 -4.43 -17.98
C PHE A 350 -30.36 -4.94 -17.50
N GLY A 351 -31.36 -4.06 -17.38
CA GLY A 351 -32.73 -4.44 -17.05
C GLY A 351 -33.31 -3.71 -15.84
N ILE A 352 -34.45 -4.23 -15.36
CA ILE A 352 -35.22 -3.66 -14.25
C ILE A 352 -34.99 -4.50 -13.00
N VAL A 353 -34.77 -3.85 -11.86
CA VAL A 353 -34.58 -4.50 -10.57
C VAL A 353 -35.83 -4.33 -9.72
N TYR A 354 -36.34 -5.43 -9.19
CA TYR A 354 -37.50 -5.49 -8.32
C TYR A 354 -37.11 -5.97 -6.92
N LYS A 355 -37.69 -5.39 -5.88
CA LYS A 355 -37.70 -5.98 -4.54
C LYS A 355 -38.66 -7.17 -4.55
N GLY A 356 -38.24 -8.28 -3.96
CA GLY A 356 -39.08 -9.45 -3.77
C GLY A 356 -38.94 -10.03 -2.37
N LYS A 357 -39.92 -10.84 -1.97
CA LYS A 357 -39.86 -11.63 -0.75
C LYS A 357 -40.12 -13.10 -1.10
N LEU A 358 -39.10 -13.94 -0.92
CA LEU A 358 -39.19 -15.37 -1.17
C LEU A 358 -40.14 -16.05 -0.16
N ALA A 359 -40.61 -17.26 -0.47
CA ALA A 359 -41.56 -17.99 0.39
C ALA A 359 -41.04 -18.27 1.81
N ASN A 360 -39.71 -18.35 1.97
CA ASN A 360 -39.04 -18.47 3.27
C ASN A 360 -38.93 -17.15 4.05
N GLY A 361 -39.47 -16.05 3.52
CA GLY A 361 -39.45 -14.72 4.10
C GLY A 361 -38.20 -13.88 3.78
N PHE A 362 -37.23 -14.43 3.06
CA PHE A 362 -35.99 -13.74 2.71
C PHE A 362 -36.25 -12.64 1.66
N GLU A 363 -35.83 -11.41 1.96
CA GLU A 363 -35.93 -10.29 1.02
C GLU A 363 -34.79 -10.35 0.00
N VAL A 364 -35.13 -10.18 -1.27
CA VAL A 364 -34.20 -10.29 -2.41
C VAL A 364 -34.38 -9.13 -3.38
N ALA A 365 -33.32 -8.85 -4.13
CA ALA A 365 -33.38 -7.99 -5.31
C ALA A 365 -33.34 -8.87 -6.57
N ILE A 366 -34.33 -8.73 -7.44
CA ILE A 366 -34.49 -9.55 -8.65
C ILE A 366 -34.26 -8.65 -9.87
N LYS A 367 -33.12 -8.83 -10.53
CA LYS A 367 -32.76 -8.16 -11.79
C LYS A 367 -33.32 -8.97 -12.94
N ARG A 368 -34.28 -8.40 -13.66
CA ARG A 368 -34.92 -9.00 -14.84
C ARG A 368 -34.43 -8.30 -16.09
N GLY A 369 -33.82 -9.06 -17.01
CA GLY A 369 -33.50 -8.56 -18.34
C GLY A 369 -34.76 -8.13 -19.10
N GLU A 370 -34.68 -7.09 -19.92
CA GLU A 370 -35.81 -6.68 -20.76
C GLU A 370 -36.12 -7.77 -21.80
N THR A 371 -37.37 -8.26 -21.82
CA THR A 371 -37.88 -9.13 -22.88
C THR A 371 -38.29 -8.29 -24.09
N GLY A 372 -37.48 -8.31 -25.15
CA GLY A 372 -37.70 -7.55 -26.38
C GLY A 372 -37.15 -8.24 -27.62
N THR A 373 -37.56 -7.81 -28.82
CA THR A 373 -37.23 -8.43 -30.11
C THR A 373 -35.71 -8.60 -30.30
N LYS A 374 -35.32 -9.76 -30.87
CA LYS A 374 -33.94 -10.21 -31.14
C LYS A 374 -33.16 -9.21 -32.01
N THR A 375 -32.69 -8.14 -31.39
CA THR A 375 -31.84 -7.09 -31.97
C THR A 375 -30.42 -7.26 -31.44
N LYS A 376 -29.42 -6.59 -32.04
CA LYS A 376 -28.02 -6.62 -31.59
C LYS A 376 -27.85 -6.26 -30.09
N LYS A 377 -28.75 -5.44 -29.55
CA LYS A 377 -28.83 -5.09 -28.10
C LYS A 377 -29.26 -6.25 -27.20
N PHE A 378 -29.93 -7.27 -27.74
CA PHE A 378 -30.33 -8.47 -27.00
C PHE A 378 -29.14 -9.39 -26.72
N GLN A 379 -28.25 -9.58 -27.71
CA GLN A 379 -27.05 -10.42 -27.59
C GLN A 379 -26.05 -9.88 -26.56
N GLU A 380 -25.86 -8.55 -26.51
CA GLU A 380 -25.00 -7.91 -25.50
C GLU A 380 -25.55 -8.11 -24.06
N LYS A 381 -26.88 -8.22 -23.91
CA LYS A 381 -27.54 -8.43 -22.61
C LYS A 381 -27.54 -9.90 -22.17
N GLU A 382 -27.70 -10.85 -23.09
CA GLU A 382 -27.48 -12.29 -22.79
C GLU A 382 -26.05 -12.53 -22.33
N SER A 383 -25.07 -11.96 -23.04
CA SER A 383 -23.66 -12.04 -22.66
C SER A 383 -23.40 -11.45 -21.26
N ALA A 384 -24.05 -10.33 -20.91
CA ALA A 384 -23.94 -9.74 -19.58
C ALA A 384 -24.54 -10.65 -18.48
N PHE A 385 -25.68 -11.29 -18.74
CA PHE A 385 -26.27 -12.27 -17.82
C PHE A 385 -25.35 -13.47 -17.59
N ASP A 386 -24.86 -14.09 -18.66
CA ASP A 386 -24.00 -15.28 -18.59
C ASP A 386 -22.66 -14.94 -17.90
N SER A 387 -22.08 -13.78 -18.23
CA SER A 387 -20.85 -13.29 -17.60
C SER A 387 -21.05 -13.05 -16.11
N GLU A 388 -22.13 -12.34 -15.75
CA GLU A 388 -22.44 -12.02 -14.36
C GLU A 388 -22.72 -13.29 -13.53
N LEU A 389 -23.47 -14.26 -14.08
CA LEU A 389 -23.70 -15.56 -13.45
C LEU A 389 -22.39 -16.37 -13.28
N ALA A 390 -21.55 -16.41 -14.32
CA ALA A 390 -20.28 -17.13 -14.30
C ALA A 390 -19.27 -16.55 -13.31
N LEU A 391 -19.25 -15.21 -13.15
CA LEU A 391 -18.37 -14.51 -12.21
C LEU A 391 -18.92 -14.61 -10.79
N LEU A 392 -20.18 -14.22 -10.55
CA LEU A 392 -20.73 -14.13 -9.20
C LEU A 392 -20.95 -15.48 -8.54
N SER A 393 -21.17 -16.55 -9.30
CA SER A 393 -21.31 -17.90 -8.73
C SER A 393 -20.08 -18.41 -7.98
N ARG A 394 -18.91 -17.77 -8.16
CA ARG A 394 -17.65 -18.10 -7.47
C ARG A 394 -17.15 -17.00 -6.52
N LEU A 395 -17.87 -15.89 -6.40
CA LEU A 395 -17.45 -14.77 -5.55
C LEU A 395 -18.29 -14.73 -4.28
N HIS A 396 -17.61 -14.74 -3.13
CA HIS A 396 -18.27 -14.60 -1.85
C HIS A 396 -17.41 -13.75 -0.92
N HIS A 397 -17.80 -12.49 -0.73
CA HIS A 397 -17.06 -11.54 0.08
C HIS A 397 -18.01 -10.51 0.69
N LYS A 398 -17.79 -10.12 1.95
CA LYS A 398 -18.68 -9.21 2.71
C LYS A 398 -18.90 -7.82 2.08
N HIS A 399 -17.99 -7.39 1.20
CA HIS A 399 -18.04 -6.10 0.49
C HIS A 399 -18.41 -6.24 -1.00
N LEU A 400 -18.93 -7.39 -1.40
CA LEU A 400 -19.53 -7.63 -2.72
C LEU A 400 -20.99 -8.06 -2.50
N VAL A 401 -21.88 -7.69 -3.41
CA VAL A 401 -23.28 -8.14 -3.36
C VAL A 401 -23.36 -9.62 -3.71
N GLU A 402 -23.94 -10.42 -2.82
CA GLU A 402 -24.10 -11.87 -2.96
C GLU A 402 -25.18 -12.21 -4.01
N LEU A 403 -24.82 -13.09 -4.95
CA LEU A 403 -25.78 -13.73 -5.85
C LEU A 403 -26.43 -14.93 -5.14
N VAL A 404 -27.70 -14.78 -4.78
CA VAL A 404 -28.50 -15.84 -4.14
C VAL A 404 -28.83 -16.94 -5.16
N GLY A 405 -29.13 -16.55 -6.40
CA GLY A 405 -29.48 -17.50 -7.44
C GLY A 405 -29.90 -16.86 -8.74
N PHE A 406 -30.50 -17.66 -9.61
CA PHE A 406 -30.90 -17.24 -10.95
C PHE A 406 -32.14 -17.99 -11.42
N CYS A 407 -32.82 -17.43 -12.42
CA CYS A 407 -33.89 -18.08 -13.16
C CYS A 407 -33.55 -18.03 -14.65
N GLU A 408 -33.62 -19.20 -15.28
CA GLU A 408 -33.49 -19.39 -16.71
C GLU A 408 -34.63 -20.29 -17.18
N GLU A 409 -35.67 -19.66 -17.73
CA GLU A 409 -36.87 -20.32 -18.26
C GLU A 409 -37.34 -19.63 -19.54
N LYS A 410 -37.46 -20.36 -20.65
CA LYS A 410 -37.83 -19.80 -21.97
C LYS A 410 -36.90 -18.63 -22.33
N ASP A 411 -37.46 -17.45 -22.61
CA ASP A 411 -36.74 -16.21 -22.92
C ASP A 411 -36.49 -15.34 -21.68
N GLU A 412 -36.83 -15.82 -20.47
CA GLU A 412 -36.62 -15.08 -19.23
C GLU A 412 -35.24 -15.41 -18.64
N ARG A 413 -34.50 -14.36 -18.30
CA ARG A 413 -33.21 -14.41 -17.62
C ARG A 413 -33.25 -13.44 -16.43
N LEU A 414 -33.21 -14.00 -15.22
CA LEU A 414 -33.27 -13.21 -13.99
C LEU A 414 -32.14 -13.62 -13.04
N LEU A 415 -31.54 -12.61 -12.40
CA LEU A 415 -30.55 -12.79 -11.34
C LEU A 415 -31.17 -12.35 -10.02
N VAL A 416 -30.98 -13.16 -8.99
CA VAL A 416 -31.53 -12.97 -7.65
C VAL A 416 -30.39 -12.68 -6.68
N TYR A 417 -30.39 -11.50 -6.09
CA TYR A 417 -29.37 -11.03 -5.16
C TYR A 417 -29.96 -10.84 -3.77
N GLU A 418 -29.10 -10.77 -2.77
CA GLU A 418 -29.48 -10.22 -1.47
C GLU A 418 -29.99 -8.77 -1.61
N TYR A 419 -30.97 -8.40 -0.79
CA TYR A 419 -31.54 -7.06 -0.82
C TYR A 419 -30.71 -6.07 0.01
N MET A 420 -30.27 -4.98 -0.62
CA MET A 420 -29.55 -3.88 0.01
C MET A 420 -30.54 -2.81 0.50
N SER A 421 -30.90 -2.86 1.78
CA SER A 421 -32.02 -2.07 2.33
C SER A 421 -31.81 -0.56 2.29
N ASN A 422 -30.56 -0.08 2.29
CA ASN A 422 -30.26 1.34 2.23
C ASN A 422 -29.99 1.84 0.80
N GLY A 423 -30.14 1.01 -0.23
CA GLY A 423 -30.01 1.44 -1.63
C GLY A 423 -28.58 1.83 -2.02
N SER A 424 -28.44 2.72 -3.01
CA SER A 424 -27.13 3.10 -3.58
C SER A 424 -26.49 4.31 -2.91
N LEU A 425 -25.15 4.35 -2.86
CA LEU A 425 -24.39 5.52 -2.42
C LEU A 425 -24.77 6.78 -3.22
N HIS A 426 -24.96 6.64 -4.53
CA HIS A 426 -25.40 7.74 -5.41
C HIS A 426 -26.69 8.40 -4.91
N SER A 427 -27.68 7.58 -4.54
CA SER A 427 -28.99 8.06 -4.06
C SER A 427 -28.89 8.87 -2.79
N HIS A 428 -27.92 8.61 -1.92
CA HIS A 428 -27.74 9.37 -0.69
C HIS A 428 -26.88 10.62 -0.88
N LEU A 429 -25.81 10.56 -1.68
CA LEU A 429 -24.96 11.73 -1.92
C LEU A 429 -25.69 12.82 -2.71
N HIS A 430 -26.52 12.42 -3.67
CA HIS A 430 -27.11 13.32 -4.67
C HIS A 430 -28.63 13.48 -4.54
N ASN A 431 -29.21 13.08 -3.40
CA ASN A 431 -30.62 13.32 -3.13
C ASN A 431 -30.90 14.82 -2.99
N ASN A 432 -31.99 15.31 -3.59
CA ASN A 432 -32.44 16.69 -3.40
C ASN A 432 -32.81 17.00 -1.95
N ASN A 433 -33.17 15.98 -1.16
CA ASN A 433 -33.48 16.13 0.27
C ASN A 433 -32.21 16.14 1.15
N ASN A 434 -31.02 15.86 0.59
CA ASN A 434 -29.76 15.92 1.31
C ASN A 434 -29.18 17.34 1.25
N VAL A 435 -29.66 18.21 2.14
CA VAL A 435 -29.38 19.66 2.12
C VAL A 435 -28.58 20.16 3.32
N GLU A 436 -28.63 19.47 4.46
CA GLU A 436 -27.99 19.88 5.72
C GLU A 436 -27.29 18.71 6.41
N LYS A 437 -26.45 18.99 7.42
CA LYS A 437 -25.63 17.99 8.10
C LYS A 437 -26.46 16.84 8.72
N SER A 438 -27.65 17.12 9.20
CA SER A 438 -28.60 16.14 9.76
C SER A 438 -29.35 15.31 8.72
N SER A 439 -29.35 15.71 7.43
CA SER A 439 -30.17 15.06 6.39
C SER A 439 -29.77 13.63 6.06
N SER A 440 -28.51 13.26 6.33
CA SER A 440 -27.99 11.93 6.00
C SER A 440 -26.87 11.55 6.95
N ILE A 441 -26.82 10.27 7.35
CA ILE A 441 -25.68 9.70 8.07
C ILE A 441 -24.36 9.82 7.29
N LEU A 442 -24.46 9.97 5.96
CA LEU A 442 -23.30 10.19 5.10
C LEU A 442 -22.73 11.59 5.22
N ASN A 443 -23.39 12.53 5.90
CA ASN A 443 -22.83 13.84 6.20
C ASN A 443 -21.89 13.79 7.42
N SER A 444 -21.00 12.79 7.40
CA SER A 444 -19.92 12.53 8.36
C SER A 444 -18.69 12.07 7.57
N TRP A 445 -17.55 12.72 7.79
CA TRP A 445 -16.30 12.34 7.14
C TRP A 445 -15.90 10.89 7.46
N LYS A 446 -16.04 10.48 8.73
CA LYS A 446 -15.83 9.09 9.18
C LYS A 446 -16.66 8.10 8.36
N MET A 447 -17.95 8.40 8.17
CA MET A 447 -18.85 7.50 7.45
C MET A 447 -18.50 7.41 5.95
N ARG A 448 -18.13 8.53 5.34
CA ARG A 448 -17.67 8.57 3.93
C ARG A 448 -16.39 7.77 3.73
N ILE A 449 -15.42 7.89 4.65
CA ILE A 449 -14.18 7.11 4.64
C ILE A 449 -14.45 5.62 4.85
N LYS A 450 -15.33 5.25 5.78
CA LYS A 450 -15.74 3.85 5.98
C LYS A 450 -16.30 3.23 4.70
N ILE A 451 -17.19 3.94 3.99
CA ILE A 451 -17.77 3.44 2.73
C ILE A 451 -16.74 3.34 1.63
N ALA A 452 -15.84 4.31 1.53
CA ALA A 452 -14.70 4.25 0.61
C ALA A 452 -13.85 3.00 0.89
N LEU A 453 -13.53 2.74 2.15
CA LEU A 453 -12.78 1.57 2.58
C LEU A 453 -13.49 0.28 2.21
N ASP A 454 -14.77 0.12 2.62
CA ASP A 454 -15.58 -1.06 2.30
C ASP A 454 -15.58 -1.35 0.79
N ALA A 455 -15.79 -0.32 -0.05
CA ALA A 455 -15.77 -0.46 -1.50
C ALA A 455 -14.38 -0.84 -2.04
N ALA A 456 -13.32 -0.20 -1.55
CA ALA A 456 -11.94 -0.51 -1.93
C ALA A 456 -11.55 -1.94 -1.55
N THR A 457 -11.97 -2.43 -0.39
CA THR A 457 -11.75 -3.81 0.04
C THR A 457 -12.49 -4.81 -0.86
N GLY A 458 -13.71 -4.48 -1.29
CA GLY A 458 -14.44 -5.27 -2.29
C GLY A 458 -13.68 -5.36 -3.63
N ILE A 459 -13.17 -4.24 -4.13
CA ILE A 459 -12.38 -4.20 -5.38
C ILE A 459 -11.05 -4.94 -5.23
N ASN A 460 -10.37 -4.81 -4.08
CA ASN A 460 -9.15 -5.55 -3.77
C ASN A 460 -9.37 -7.07 -3.86
N TYR A 461 -10.50 -7.56 -3.35
CA TYR A 461 -10.87 -8.97 -3.48
C TYR A 461 -10.96 -9.40 -4.95
N LEU A 462 -11.58 -8.59 -5.81
CA LEU A 462 -11.70 -8.89 -7.24
C LEU A 462 -10.35 -8.93 -7.96
N HIS A 463 -9.45 -8.01 -7.64
CA HIS A 463 -8.16 -7.91 -8.33
C HIS A 463 -7.14 -8.95 -7.86
N ASN A 464 -7.05 -9.18 -6.56
CA ASN A 464 -5.92 -9.93 -5.97
C ASN A 464 -6.29 -11.31 -5.43
N TYR A 465 -7.58 -11.59 -5.22
CA TYR A 465 -8.02 -12.84 -4.57
C TYR A 465 -8.95 -13.68 -5.44
N ALA A 466 -9.61 -13.09 -6.44
CA ALA A 466 -10.32 -13.84 -7.46
C ALA A 466 -9.32 -14.54 -8.40
N VAL A 467 -9.60 -15.80 -8.76
CA VAL A 467 -8.78 -16.57 -9.69
C VAL A 467 -9.65 -17.05 -10.86
N PRO A 468 -9.42 -16.56 -12.09
CA PRO A 468 -8.51 -15.46 -12.45
C PRO A 468 -8.98 -14.09 -11.87
N PRO A 469 -8.11 -13.06 -11.83
CA PRO A 469 -8.48 -11.70 -11.43
C PRO A 469 -9.71 -11.20 -12.20
N ILE A 470 -10.50 -10.30 -11.60
CA ILE A 470 -11.70 -9.75 -12.22
C ILE A 470 -11.61 -8.23 -12.27
N ILE A 471 -11.74 -7.65 -13.47
CA ILE A 471 -11.81 -6.21 -13.67
C ILE A 471 -13.29 -5.83 -13.84
N HIS A 472 -13.78 -4.95 -12.96
CA HIS A 472 -15.20 -4.63 -12.85
C HIS A 472 -15.71 -3.76 -14.02
N ARG A 473 -14.90 -2.77 -14.44
CA ARG A 473 -15.10 -1.81 -15.56
C ARG A 473 -16.19 -0.75 -15.38
N ASP A 474 -17.08 -0.90 -14.39
CA ASP A 474 -18.13 0.09 -14.11
C ASP A 474 -18.22 0.47 -12.63
N ILE A 475 -17.07 0.77 -12.02
CA ILE A 475 -17.01 1.30 -10.65
C ILE A 475 -17.55 2.75 -10.64
N LYS A 476 -18.65 2.96 -9.92
CA LYS A 476 -19.34 4.25 -9.75
C LYS A 476 -20.23 4.24 -8.50
N SER A 477 -20.63 5.42 -8.02
CA SER A 477 -21.46 5.54 -6.81
C SER A 477 -22.83 4.86 -6.91
N SER A 478 -23.40 4.64 -8.10
CA SER A 478 -24.67 3.91 -8.25
C SER A 478 -24.54 2.40 -8.07
N ASN A 479 -23.32 1.88 -8.23
CA ASN A 479 -23.00 0.46 -8.15
C ASN A 479 -22.37 0.08 -6.80
N ILE A 480 -22.25 1.03 -5.87
CA ILE A 480 -21.89 0.81 -4.48
C ILE A 480 -23.19 0.88 -3.67
N LEU A 481 -23.67 -0.27 -3.21
CA LEU A 481 -24.90 -0.39 -2.44
C LEU A 481 -24.61 -0.47 -0.94
N LEU A 482 -25.61 -0.15 -0.13
CA LEU A 482 -25.51 -0.08 1.32
C LEU A 482 -26.48 -1.08 1.95
N ASP A 483 -25.94 -1.98 2.78
CA ASP A 483 -26.74 -2.92 3.55
C ASP A 483 -27.36 -2.25 4.79
N ALA A 484 -28.13 -3.02 5.59
CA ALA A 484 -28.83 -2.53 6.78
C ALA A 484 -27.89 -1.92 7.84
N ASN A 485 -26.62 -2.33 7.87
CA ASN A 485 -25.60 -1.83 8.80
C ASN A 485 -24.77 -0.68 8.19
N TRP A 486 -25.21 -0.14 7.05
CA TRP A 486 -24.50 0.86 6.28
C TRP A 486 -23.08 0.42 5.91
N SER A 487 -22.90 -0.88 5.63
CA SER A 487 -21.69 -1.39 5.02
C SER A 487 -21.82 -1.39 3.50
N ALA A 488 -20.75 -0.96 2.83
CA ALA A 488 -20.75 -0.80 1.39
C ALA A 488 -20.43 -2.12 0.68
N ARG A 489 -21.15 -2.37 -0.42
CA ARG A 489 -20.97 -3.55 -1.27
C ARG A 489 -20.96 -3.17 -2.74
N VAL A 490 -19.96 -3.67 -3.47
CA VAL A 490 -19.85 -3.48 -4.91
C VAL A 490 -20.84 -4.41 -5.62
N SER A 491 -21.52 -3.88 -6.64
CA SER A 491 -22.60 -4.55 -7.38
C SER A 491 -22.51 -4.28 -8.89
N ASP A 492 -23.37 -4.95 -9.65
CA ASP A 492 -23.54 -4.82 -11.11
C ASP A 492 -22.30 -5.23 -11.92
N PHE A 493 -22.11 -6.54 -12.03
CA PHE A 493 -20.97 -7.15 -12.71
C PHE A 493 -21.23 -7.40 -14.21
N GLY A 494 -22.30 -6.81 -14.77
CA GLY A 494 -22.73 -7.04 -16.16
C GLY A 494 -21.71 -6.62 -17.23
N LEU A 495 -20.71 -5.80 -16.86
CA LEU A 495 -19.60 -5.41 -17.75
C LEU A 495 -18.27 -6.08 -17.40
N SER A 496 -18.19 -6.76 -16.26
CA SER A 496 -16.94 -7.27 -15.70
C SER A 496 -16.32 -8.35 -16.58
N LEU A 497 -14.99 -8.44 -16.56
CA LEU A 497 -14.23 -9.42 -17.31
C LEU A 497 -13.20 -10.10 -16.41
N MET A 498 -12.90 -11.37 -16.73
CA MET A 498 -11.72 -12.03 -16.19
C MET A 498 -10.48 -11.35 -16.79
N GLY A 499 -9.64 -10.80 -15.92
CA GLY A 499 -8.35 -10.23 -16.25
C GLY A 499 -7.31 -11.30 -16.61
N PRO A 500 -6.17 -10.88 -17.17
CA PRO A 500 -5.08 -11.78 -17.48
C PRO A 500 -4.47 -12.39 -16.20
N GLU A 501 -3.88 -13.57 -16.31
CA GLU A 501 -3.24 -14.26 -15.16
C GLU A 501 -1.92 -13.59 -14.72
N SER A 502 -1.38 -12.67 -15.51
CA SER A 502 -0.13 -11.94 -15.27
C SER A 502 -0.34 -10.43 -15.33
N ASP A 503 0.21 -9.70 -14.36
CA ASP A 503 0.18 -8.23 -14.29
C ASP A 503 0.95 -7.53 -15.44
N GLN A 504 1.73 -8.29 -16.21
CA GLN A 504 2.45 -7.79 -17.39
C GLN A 504 1.61 -7.84 -18.68
N GLU A 505 0.44 -8.47 -18.63
CA GLU A 505 -0.46 -8.60 -19.76
C GLU A 505 -1.61 -7.61 -19.65
N PHE A 506 -2.05 -7.08 -20.79
CA PHE A 506 -3.17 -6.15 -20.89
C PHE A 506 -4.21 -6.69 -21.86
N MET A 507 -5.47 -6.39 -21.61
CA MET A 507 -6.55 -6.80 -22.50
C MET A 507 -6.84 -5.71 -23.53
N SER A 508 -6.65 -6.01 -24.81
CA SER A 508 -7.14 -5.16 -25.90
C SER A 508 -8.65 -5.36 -26.06
N THR A 509 -9.44 -4.43 -25.56
CA THR A 509 -10.90 -4.51 -25.61
C THR A 509 -11.52 -3.13 -25.72
N LYS A 510 -12.62 -3.03 -26.48
CA LYS A 510 -13.32 -1.77 -26.70
C LYS A 510 -13.72 -1.14 -25.36
N ALA A 511 -13.42 0.16 -25.21
CA ALA A 511 -13.83 0.95 -24.05
C ALA A 511 -15.36 0.92 -23.84
N VAL A 512 -15.77 0.48 -22.65
CA VAL A 512 -17.16 0.55 -22.15
C VAL A 512 -17.12 0.99 -20.69
N GLY A 513 -18.22 1.60 -20.23
CA GLY A 513 -18.37 2.08 -18.85
C GLY A 513 -19.23 3.33 -18.81
N THR A 514 -19.31 3.96 -17.64
CA THR A 514 -20.13 5.15 -17.43
C THR A 514 -19.33 6.44 -17.57
N VAL A 515 -19.79 7.35 -18.44
CA VAL A 515 -19.17 8.67 -18.66
C VAL A 515 -18.92 9.41 -17.34
N GLY A 516 -17.71 9.94 -17.16
CA GLY A 516 -17.23 10.54 -15.92
C GLY A 516 -16.39 9.61 -15.04
N TYR A 517 -16.57 8.30 -15.16
CA TYR A 517 -15.81 7.27 -14.41
C TYR A 517 -14.86 6.45 -15.29
N ILE A 518 -15.04 6.51 -16.62
CA ILE A 518 -14.18 5.77 -17.55
C ILE A 518 -12.76 6.32 -17.45
N ASP A 519 -11.82 5.40 -17.23
CA ASP A 519 -10.39 5.65 -17.31
C ASP A 519 -10.01 6.25 -18.68
N PRO A 520 -9.40 7.46 -18.73
CA PRO A 520 -9.05 8.11 -19.98
C PRO A 520 -7.99 7.34 -20.78
N GLU A 521 -7.06 6.64 -20.11
CA GLU A 521 -6.04 5.82 -20.78
C GLU A 521 -6.70 4.61 -21.45
N TYR A 522 -7.61 3.93 -20.73
CA TYR A 522 -8.41 2.84 -21.29
C TYR A 522 -9.30 3.33 -22.45
N TYR A 523 -9.94 4.49 -22.31
CA TYR A 523 -10.80 5.06 -23.34
C TYR A 523 -10.05 5.32 -24.64
N VAL A 524 -8.83 5.86 -24.54
CA VAL A 524 -8.02 6.23 -25.71
C VAL A 524 -7.30 5.02 -26.30
N LEU A 525 -6.70 4.17 -25.46
CA LEU A 525 -5.83 3.09 -25.90
C LEU A 525 -6.58 1.76 -26.12
N ASN A 526 -7.81 1.62 -25.61
CA ASN A 526 -8.53 0.34 -25.53
C ASN A 526 -7.75 -0.76 -24.78
N VAL A 527 -6.88 -0.34 -23.85
CA VAL A 527 -6.06 -1.20 -23.00
C VAL A 527 -6.70 -1.25 -21.62
N LEU A 528 -7.32 -2.38 -21.29
CA LEU A 528 -7.97 -2.58 -20.00
C LEU A 528 -7.00 -3.22 -19.00
N THR A 529 -6.93 -2.63 -17.81
CA THR A 529 -6.13 -3.13 -16.67
C THR A 529 -6.89 -2.94 -15.36
N ALA A 530 -6.41 -3.55 -14.27
CA ALA A 530 -6.91 -3.30 -12.91
C ALA A 530 -6.86 -1.80 -12.53
N LYS A 531 -5.92 -1.04 -13.12
CA LYS A 531 -5.80 0.41 -12.91
C LYS A 531 -6.99 1.21 -13.49
N SER A 532 -7.79 0.62 -14.37
CA SER A 532 -9.00 1.26 -14.87
C SER A 532 -10.11 1.30 -13.81
N ASP A 533 -10.24 0.26 -12.98
CA ASP A 533 -11.15 0.27 -11.82
C ASP A 533 -10.65 1.23 -10.74
N VAL A 534 -9.31 1.32 -10.54
CA VAL A 534 -8.70 2.29 -9.62
C VAL A 534 -9.08 3.72 -9.98
N TYR A 535 -9.09 4.07 -11.28
CA TYR A 535 -9.54 5.39 -11.71
C TYR A 535 -11.01 5.64 -11.35
N GLY A 536 -11.90 4.68 -11.63
CA GLY A 536 -13.31 4.77 -11.26
C GLY A 536 -13.54 4.92 -9.75
N LEU A 537 -12.78 4.17 -8.94
CA LEU A 537 -12.76 4.32 -7.48
C LEU A 537 -12.30 5.73 -7.08
N GLY A 538 -11.24 6.25 -7.69
CA GLY A 538 -10.77 7.62 -7.47
C GLY A 538 -11.86 8.67 -7.68
N VAL A 539 -12.66 8.52 -8.74
CA VAL A 539 -13.81 9.40 -8.99
C VAL A 539 -14.85 9.28 -7.87
N VAL A 540 -15.15 8.07 -7.39
CA VAL A 540 -16.05 7.86 -6.24
C VAL A 540 -15.52 8.52 -4.97
N LEU A 541 -14.21 8.45 -4.70
CA LEU A 541 -13.59 9.13 -3.56
C LEU A 541 -13.76 10.65 -3.68
N LEU A 542 -13.63 11.23 -4.88
CA LEU A 542 -13.90 12.64 -5.12
C LEU A 542 -15.39 13.00 -4.95
N GLU A 543 -16.32 12.13 -5.36
CA GLU A 543 -17.75 12.34 -5.09
C GLU A 543 -18.02 12.35 -3.58
N LEU A 544 -17.39 11.47 -2.82
CA LEU A 544 -17.46 11.43 -1.36
C LEU A 544 -16.85 12.69 -0.72
N LEU A 545 -15.75 13.23 -1.25
CA LEU A 545 -15.15 14.46 -0.71
C LEU A 545 -16.01 15.69 -1.01
N THR A 546 -16.57 15.78 -2.21
CA THR A 546 -17.17 17.01 -2.73
C THR A 546 -18.68 17.06 -2.67
N GLY A 547 -19.34 15.90 -2.59
CA GLY A 547 -20.78 15.78 -2.74
C GLY A 547 -21.30 16.12 -4.14
N LYS A 548 -20.41 16.32 -5.12
CA LYS A 548 -20.76 16.62 -6.51
C LYS A 548 -20.79 15.34 -7.35
N ARG A 549 -21.63 15.33 -8.38
CA ARG A 549 -21.73 14.22 -9.34
C ARG A 549 -20.47 14.16 -10.20
N ALA A 550 -20.07 12.98 -10.66
CA ALA A 550 -18.93 12.80 -11.57
C ALA A 550 -18.96 13.68 -12.83
N VAL A 551 -20.16 14.00 -13.34
CA VAL A 551 -20.40 15.03 -14.37
C VAL A 551 -21.53 15.93 -13.90
N PHE A 552 -21.31 17.24 -13.88
CA PHE A 552 -22.28 18.23 -13.43
C PHE A 552 -22.24 19.49 -14.32
N LYS A 553 -23.27 20.33 -14.21
CA LYS A 553 -23.31 21.64 -14.90
C LYS A 553 -22.82 22.72 -13.95
N THR A 554 -21.98 23.63 -14.43
CA THR A 554 -21.52 24.77 -13.63
C THR A 554 -22.60 25.87 -13.62
N GLU A 555 -22.58 26.71 -12.58
CA GLU A 555 -23.53 27.83 -12.44
C GLU A 555 -23.30 28.92 -13.51
N GLU A 556 -22.12 28.96 -14.13
CA GLU A 556 -21.71 29.95 -15.12
C GLU A 556 -22.21 29.66 -16.55
N GLY A 557 -23.05 28.65 -16.75
CA GLY A 557 -23.60 28.30 -18.07
C GLY A 557 -22.59 27.68 -19.04
N ALA A 558 -21.36 27.39 -18.58
CA ALA A 558 -20.44 26.52 -19.31
C ALA A 558 -21.03 25.10 -19.40
N GLY A 559 -20.67 24.36 -20.44
CA GLY A 559 -21.19 23.01 -20.69
C GLY A 559 -20.92 22.00 -19.54
N PRO A 560 -21.30 20.72 -19.72
CA PRO A 560 -21.04 19.69 -18.72
C PRO A 560 -19.56 19.64 -18.35
N MET A 561 -19.25 19.68 -17.05
CA MET A 561 -17.89 19.65 -16.51
C MET A 561 -17.65 18.33 -15.77
N GLY A 562 -16.45 17.77 -15.94
CA GLY A 562 -16.02 16.57 -15.21
C GLY A 562 -15.54 16.91 -13.81
N LEU A 563 -15.86 16.05 -12.84
CA LEU A 563 -15.46 16.25 -11.45
C LEU A 563 -13.93 16.30 -11.27
N VAL A 564 -13.20 15.42 -11.95
CA VAL A 564 -11.73 15.38 -11.88
C VAL A 564 -11.12 16.68 -12.41
N GLU A 565 -11.63 17.19 -13.53
CA GLU A 565 -11.18 18.46 -14.14
C GLU A 565 -11.41 19.66 -13.21
N TYR A 566 -12.56 19.69 -12.54
CA TYR A 566 -12.91 20.73 -11.57
C TYR A 566 -12.03 20.68 -10.30
N VAL A 567 -11.82 19.50 -9.74
CA VAL A 567 -11.21 19.35 -8.41
C VAL A 567 -9.68 19.37 -8.46
N SER A 568 -9.08 18.78 -9.48
CA SER A 568 -7.62 18.62 -9.60
C SER A 568 -6.82 19.91 -9.38
N PRO A 569 -7.11 21.04 -10.07
CA PRO A 569 -6.34 22.26 -9.88
C PRO A 569 -6.44 22.82 -8.46
N LEU A 570 -7.60 22.68 -7.81
CA LEU A 570 -7.86 23.21 -6.47
C LEU A 570 -7.17 22.38 -5.37
N ILE A 571 -7.16 21.05 -5.49
CA ILE A 571 -6.44 20.22 -4.52
C ILE A 571 -4.92 20.40 -4.69
N LEU A 572 -4.44 20.44 -5.93
CA LEU A 572 -3.01 20.63 -6.21
C LEU A 572 -2.47 22.02 -5.80
N SER A 573 -3.33 23.05 -5.76
CA SER A 573 -2.98 24.39 -5.24
C SER A 573 -3.06 24.49 -3.71
N GLY A 574 -3.42 23.41 -3.00
CA GLY A 574 -3.58 23.41 -1.55
C GLY A 574 -4.92 24.00 -1.08
N GLU A 575 -5.88 24.19 -1.99
CA GLU A 575 -7.17 24.81 -1.72
C GLU A 575 -8.29 23.78 -1.50
N MET A 576 -7.94 22.63 -0.90
CA MET A 576 -8.87 21.51 -0.67
C MET A 576 -10.17 21.93 0.03
N GLN A 577 -10.12 22.88 0.96
CA GLN A 577 -11.31 23.38 1.67
C GLN A 577 -12.38 23.95 0.74
N LYS A 578 -12.02 24.42 -0.47
CA LYS A 578 -12.97 24.94 -1.46
C LYS A 578 -13.79 23.85 -2.14
N VAL A 579 -13.29 22.61 -2.17
CA VAL A 579 -13.96 21.49 -2.85
C VAL A 579 -14.74 20.60 -1.91
N LEU A 580 -14.47 20.63 -0.60
CA LEU A 580 -15.16 19.80 0.37
C LEU A 580 -16.66 20.10 0.44
N ASP A 581 -17.44 19.04 0.62
CA ASP A 581 -18.89 19.12 0.72
C ASP A 581 -19.33 19.96 1.91
N LYS A 582 -19.91 21.13 1.62
CA LYS A 582 -20.38 22.09 2.61
C LYS A 582 -21.44 21.51 3.57
N ARG A 583 -22.15 20.46 3.16
CA ARG A 583 -23.17 19.80 4.00
C ARG A 583 -22.56 19.05 5.19
N VAL A 584 -21.33 18.56 5.07
CA VAL A 584 -20.59 17.92 6.18
C VAL A 584 -19.99 19.00 7.09
N GLY A 585 -19.57 20.11 6.48
CA GLY A 585 -18.81 21.18 7.12
C GLY A 585 -17.29 20.97 6.96
N PRO A 586 -16.48 21.97 7.35
CA PRO A 586 -15.03 21.81 7.37
C PRO A 586 -14.64 20.66 8.31
N PRO A 587 -13.63 19.84 7.97
CA PRO A 587 -13.12 18.81 8.86
C PRO A 587 -12.68 19.43 10.18
N GLU A 588 -13.06 18.82 11.29
CA GLU A 588 -12.50 19.21 12.59
C GLU A 588 -10.99 18.91 12.64
N MET A 589 -10.28 19.50 13.60
CA MET A 589 -8.81 19.37 13.68
C MET A 589 -8.33 17.91 13.72
N HIS A 590 -9.12 17.03 14.35
CA HIS A 590 -8.83 15.59 14.44
C HIS A 590 -9.24 14.80 13.18
N GLU A 591 -10.11 15.37 12.34
CA GLU A 591 -10.58 14.77 11.09
C GLU A 591 -9.74 15.20 9.89
N ALA A 592 -9.05 16.35 9.99
CA ALA A 592 -8.34 16.98 8.89
C ALA A 592 -7.31 16.05 8.23
N GLU A 593 -6.51 15.32 9.02
CA GLU A 593 -5.51 14.38 8.50
C GLU A 593 -6.16 13.21 7.76
N ALA A 594 -7.29 12.70 8.25
CA ALA A 594 -8.01 11.61 7.61
C ALA A 594 -8.63 12.03 6.26
N VAL A 595 -9.25 13.21 6.22
CA VAL A 595 -9.85 13.78 5.01
C VAL A 595 -8.76 14.14 3.99
N GLU A 596 -7.63 14.69 4.43
CA GLU A 596 -6.48 14.98 3.57
C GLU A 596 -5.87 13.71 2.98
N LEU A 597 -5.74 12.64 3.76
CA LEU A 597 -5.26 11.34 3.28
C LEU A 597 -6.22 10.72 2.24
N MET A 598 -7.53 10.83 2.44
CA MET A 598 -8.53 10.41 1.45
C MET A 598 -8.42 11.24 0.15
N ALA A 599 -8.23 12.56 0.26
CA ALA A 599 -8.04 13.44 -0.89
C ALA A 599 -6.76 13.15 -1.66
N TYR A 600 -5.65 12.96 -0.94
CA TYR A 600 -4.38 12.51 -1.52
C TYR A 600 -4.56 11.19 -2.28
N THR A 601 -5.19 10.20 -1.65
CA THR A 601 -5.45 8.90 -2.27
C THR A 601 -6.32 9.04 -3.53
N ALA A 602 -7.39 9.82 -3.47
CA ALA A 602 -8.27 10.09 -4.61
C ALA A 602 -7.50 10.71 -5.80
N MET A 603 -6.67 11.72 -5.54
CA MET A 603 -5.88 12.40 -6.57
C MET A 603 -4.86 11.49 -7.25
N HIS A 604 -4.25 10.57 -6.50
CA HIS A 604 -3.35 9.56 -7.06
C HIS A 604 -4.10 8.50 -7.89
N CYS A 605 -5.31 8.12 -7.48
CA CYS A 605 -6.15 7.19 -8.23
C CYS A 605 -6.57 7.74 -9.61
N VAL A 606 -6.86 9.05 -9.70
CA VAL A 606 -7.32 9.68 -10.95
C VAL A 606 -6.18 10.17 -11.87
N SER A 607 -4.95 9.69 -11.66
CA SER A 607 -3.83 10.03 -12.55
C SER A 607 -4.11 9.61 -14.00
N LEU A 608 -3.75 10.45 -14.97
CA LEU A 608 -3.95 10.15 -16.39
C LEU A 608 -3.15 8.93 -16.87
N GLU A 609 -1.97 8.70 -16.29
CA GLU A 609 -1.14 7.53 -16.58
C GLU A 609 -1.43 6.42 -15.56
N GLY A 610 -1.96 5.28 -16.01
CA GLY A 610 -2.34 4.15 -15.16
C GLY A 610 -1.20 3.60 -14.31
N LYS A 611 0.04 3.61 -14.84
CA LYS A 611 1.25 3.20 -14.10
C LYS A 611 1.61 4.10 -12.91
N LYS A 612 1.07 5.33 -12.85
CA LYS A 612 1.27 6.26 -11.73
C LYS A 612 0.19 6.13 -10.66
N ARG A 613 -0.89 5.39 -10.94
CA ARG A 613 -1.94 5.11 -9.98
C ARG A 613 -1.44 4.07 -8.98
N PRO A 614 -1.81 4.19 -7.69
CA PRO A 614 -1.42 3.23 -6.67
C PRO A 614 -2.03 1.85 -6.94
N ASP A 615 -1.51 0.82 -6.27
CA ASP A 615 -2.17 -0.48 -6.27
C ASP A 615 -3.35 -0.46 -5.30
N ILE A 616 -4.36 -1.30 -5.55
CA ILE A 616 -5.58 -1.31 -4.73
C ILE A 616 -5.30 -1.65 -3.26
N VAL A 617 -4.23 -2.40 -2.99
CA VAL A 617 -3.76 -2.70 -1.63
C VAL A 617 -3.32 -1.43 -0.89
N ASP A 618 -2.58 -0.54 -1.57
CA ASP A 618 -2.13 0.73 -0.99
C ASP A 618 -3.31 1.67 -0.71
N ILE A 619 -4.32 1.65 -1.60
CA ILE A 619 -5.55 2.42 -1.43
C ILE A 619 -6.31 1.95 -0.18
N VAL A 620 -6.47 0.63 -0.01
CA VAL A 620 -7.07 0.04 1.19
C VAL A 620 -6.29 0.45 2.44
N ALA A 621 -4.96 0.30 2.44
CA ALA A 621 -4.12 0.67 3.58
C ALA A 621 -4.24 2.16 3.96
N ASN A 622 -4.29 3.06 2.97
CA ASN A 622 -4.49 4.49 3.22
C ASN A 622 -5.88 4.79 3.82
N LEU A 623 -6.93 4.11 3.35
CA LEU A 623 -8.29 4.30 3.87
C LEU A 623 -8.48 3.67 5.25
N GLU A 624 -7.83 2.54 5.54
CA GLU A 624 -7.75 1.95 6.89
C GLU A 624 -7.07 2.91 7.86
N ARG A 625 -5.92 3.48 7.44
CA ARG A 625 -5.22 4.50 8.22
C ARG A 625 -6.10 5.73 8.45
N ALA A 626 -6.79 6.22 7.42
CA ALA A 626 -7.69 7.36 7.55
C ALA A 626 -8.84 7.08 8.53
N LEU A 627 -9.40 5.86 8.52
CA LEU A 627 -10.45 5.47 9.45
C LEU A 627 -9.92 5.29 10.88
N GLY A 628 -8.72 4.75 11.06
CA GLY A 628 -8.08 4.54 12.36
C GLY A 628 -7.85 5.84 13.14
N LEU A 629 -7.65 6.96 12.45
CA LEU A 629 -7.55 8.30 13.08
C LEU A 629 -8.83 8.71 13.85
N TYR A 630 -9.98 8.07 13.56
CA TYR A 630 -11.24 8.31 14.28
C TYR A 630 -11.48 7.38 15.49
N GLU A 631 -10.65 6.36 15.69
CA GLU A 631 -10.82 5.37 16.76
C GLU A 631 -9.94 5.66 17.98
N GLU A 632 -9.00 6.60 17.87
CA GLU A 632 -8.10 7.02 18.97
C GLU A 632 -8.69 8.05 19.95
N ILE A 633 -9.99 8.35 19.90
CA ILE A 633 -10.64 9.26 20.87
C ILE A 633 -11.22 8.43 22.02
N PRO A 634 -10.67 8.47 23.25
CA PRO A 634 -11.31 7.86 24.40
C PRO A 634 -12.63 8.58 24.68
N ALA A 635 -13.67 7.81 25.00
CA ALA A 635 -15.02 8.28 25.34
C ALA A 635 -15.12 9.08 26.67
N SER A 636 -14.09 9.85 27.05
CA SER A 636 -14.01 10.55 28.35
C SER A 636 -14.05 12.08 28.27
N PHE A 637 -14.55 12.66 27.18
CA PHE A 637 -14.88 14.10 27.14
C PHE A 637 -16.39 14.32 26.89
N SER A 638 -17.22 13.66 27.69
CA SER A 638 -18.58 14.14 27.95
C SER A 638 -18.53 15.29 28.98
N THR A 639 -18.61 16.52 28.46
CA THR A 639 -19.19 17.72 29.12
C THR A 639 -19.04 17.82 30.64
N ILE A 640 -17.98 18.48 31.12
CA ILE A 640 -18.05 19.18 32.40
C ILE A 640 -18.79 20.49 32.14
N SER A 641 -20.04 20.57 32.58
CA SER A 641 -20.80 21.81 32.66
C SER A 641 -20.20 22.66 33.78
N PHE A 642 -19.58 23.78 33.41
CA PHE A 642 -19.27 24.84 34.36
C PHE A 642 -20.49 25.74 34.51
N SER A 643 -21.23 25.54 35.60
CA SER A 643 -22.21 26.52 36.08
C SER A 643 -21.47 27.71 36.69
N ILE A 644 -21.61 28.88 36.07
CA ILE A 644 -21.18 30.17 36.60
C ILE A 644 -22.24 30.62 37.63
N PRO A 645 -21.87 31.01 38.87
CA PRO A 645 -22.80 31.66 39.79
C PRO A 645 -23.08 33.08 39.30
N SER A 646 -24.36 33.43 39.18
CA SER A 646 -24.83 34.79 38.96
C SER A 646 -24.48 35.69 40.15
N SER A 647 -23.83 36.81 39.88
CA SER A 647 -23.83 37.98 40.75
C SER A 647 -25.05 38.84 40.42
N ASP A 648 -25.79 39.18 41.48
CA ASP A 648 -26.96 40.06 41.62
C ASP A 648 -28.35 39.49 41.35
#